data_AF-A0A5J5WCL1-F1
#
_entry.id   AF-A0A5J5WCL1-F1
#
_cell.length_a   1.000
_cell.length_b   1.000
_cell.length_c   1.000
_cell.angle_alpha   90.00
_cell.angle_beta   90.00
_cell.angle_gamma   90.00
#
_symmetry.space_group_name_H-M   'P 1'
#
loop_
_entity.id
_entity.type
_entity.pdbx_description
1 polymer ?
#
loop_
_entity_poly.entity_id
_entity_poly.type
_entity_poly.pdbx_seq_one_letter_code
_entity_poly.pdbx_strand_id
1 'polypeptide(L)'
;MKERKQRKLNTSMISLWLLHGKEATCRQWLADGPKRLLEKGAVHLDSSDNIYKVKSELKNAAKIYSMEYYFEISGKIADWNCTLHDLQLCFGVKEFLVISPQSASGVVLDAPEATKLLSAVSIALANCSSLWPAFVPVHDPSRKAFIGIQNMGTIFTRRFEADRIGSQVPIKFMHLEGLYELFVSKFAYCMSDHSMHLFRVHLLMKLTYQTLSNDEDNYDDIQEADTENAESETSPGCGNPNRKHWDDDCPWNEWYSAEDPVMRFDLVVTWSEKVVESSLEMAEMENASPHEAEKWILAPNLYPNLDSSKGDRIGFASQLHLLVNALEMSFEAPFIEDFVSVENPGSDNLESTMVIPPPTVLDRVLKDLFLEDPQLPDFAKDEHKSSRAIKGAPVESLFVQFCLHSLWFGNCNIRAIAVLWIEFVQEIRWHWEESQPLPKIPANGSIDLATCLINQKLQMLAICIGKKRELNEEFEDCIGTKDDASANMEKMQEVNKVGDESSSFHARSQAFDEKRDSLLTPEGFNGSKTVESKFSANAQDVHSSDKSTLDSIRRGSAGPVGSMKLLKLCQSLHAPFTQSAPLMTEDMHEERLRAIETFGFSFNFSAQLERETLSSDMSAFKAANPGAVFEDFIRWYSPRDWENDESEAKGPSTDLTEGMNVDWPPQGRLSRRMSESGNFWRKIWDEAPILPASEQKPLLDPNREGEKILHYLETMQPHQLLEQMVCSAFRASADTLNQTNYGSLKEMDTKMDQLYLTMASTLRPLQVNLLSNTSDTIEDLQRLCVVFEHVEKLLILAASLHRRFRQVPRISEAIFSNYYNFYLPTMGIGLADVDTQKEFDMKLQLSQNERQVVSNMFTPPTANQSWRKVLSMGNHLNGHEPILREIIFSMHDNASDNHYASSSHRDYQQDTETYRMYTCGTSNDLRVALSIISYD
;
A
#
# COMPACT_ATOMS: atom_id res chain seq x y z
N MET A 1 -62.62 57.50 -4.85
CA MET A 1 -61.58 58.17 -5.69
C MET A 1 -60.37 58.67 -4.91
N LYS A 2 -60.52 59.46 -3.82
CA LYS A 2 -59.37 60.00 -3.06
C LYS A 2 -58.35 58.94 -2.64
N GLU A 3 -58.76 57.79 -2.12
CA GLU A 3 -57.83 56.68 -1.78
C GLU A 3 -57.05 56.14 -2.98
N ARG A 4 -57.64 56.05 -4.18
CA ARG A 4 -56.90 55.65 -5.40
C ARG A 4 -55.85 56.68 -5.80
N LYS A 5 -56.09 57.99 -5.56
CA LYS A 5 -55.07 59.04 -5.73
C LYS A 5 -54.01 58.97 -4.63
N GLN A 6 -54.39 58.76 -3.37
CA GLN A 6 -53.46 58.67 -2.25
C GLN A 6 -52.54 57.44 -2.37
N ARG A 7 -53.08 56.28 -2.74
CA ARG A 7 -52.27 55.09 -3.06
C ARG A 7 -51.31 55.36 -4.21
N LYS A 8 -51.77 55.96 -5.32
CA LYS A 8 -50.87 56.35 -6.43
C LYS A 8 -49.76 57.33 -6.02
N LEU A 9 -50.04 58.33 -5.19
CA LEU A 9 -49.01 59.26 -4.67
C LEU A 9 -48.00 58.54 -3.77
N ASN A 10 -48.46 57.70 -2.85
CA ASN A 10 -47.58 56.95 -1.97
C ASN A 10 -46.70 55.97 -2.78
N THR A 11 -47.26 55.26 -3.77
CA THR A 11 -46.47 54.42 -4.69
C THR A 11 -45.44 55.25 -5.46
N SER A 12 -45.79 56.45 -5.92
CA SER A 12 -44.88 57.35 -6.66
C SER A 12 -43.71 57.85 -5.78
N MET A 13 -43.96 58.27 -4.54
CA MET A 13 -42.90 58.68 -3.62
C MET A 13 -42.00 57.51 -3.20
N ILE A 14 -42.59 56.32 -3.00
CA ILE A 14 -41.82 55.10 -2.71
C ILE A 14 -40.89 54.78 -3.89
N SER A 15 -41.36 54.84 -5.15
CA SER A 15 -40.49 54.62 -6.31
C SER A 15 -39.37 55.65 -6.44
N LEU A 16 -39.62 56.93 -6.16
CA LEU A 16 -38.61 58.00 -6.19
C LEU A 16 -37.54 57.84 -5.12
N TRP A 17 -37.93 57.46 -3.89
CA TRP A 17 -36.98 57.18 -2.82
C TRP A 17 -36.12 55.94 -3.12
N LEU A 18 -36.74 54.89 -3.66
CA LEU A 18 -36.04 53.67 -4.07
C LEU A 18 -35.06 53.92 -5.22
N LEU A 19 -35.40 54.80 -6.17
CA LEU A 19 -34.51 55.27 -7.24
C LEU A 19 -33.28 55.99 -6.68
N HIS A 20 -33.50 57.00 -5.83
CA HIS A 20 -32.40 57.80 -5.26
C HIS A 20 -31.45 56.96 -4.39
N GLY A 21 -31.98 56.01 -3.60
CA GLY A 21 -31.16 55.09 -2.82
C GLY A 21 -30.27 54.20 -3.70
N LYS A 22 -30.82 53.64 -4.79
CA LYS A 22 -30.07 52.81 -5.74
C LYS A 22 -29.01 53.62 -6.49
N GLU A 23 -29.36 54.82 -6.94
CA GLU A 23 -28.46 55.69 -7.68
C GLU A 23 -27.26 56.12 -6.82
N ALA A 24 -27.48 56.45 -5.53
CA ALA A 24 -26.40 56.78 -4.60
C ALA A 24 -25.41 55.61 -4.43
N THR A 25 -25.90 54.40 -4.20
CA THR A 25 -25.06 53.19 -4.08
C THR A 25 -24.30 52.89 -5.37
N CYS A 26 -24.96 52.95 -6.53
CA CYS A 26 -24.30 52.77 -7.83
C CYS A 26 -23.20 53.80 -8.06
N ARG A 27 -23.48 55.10 -7.85
CA ARG A 27 -22.47 56.17 -7.99
C ARG A 27 -21.28 55.95 -7.06
N GLN A 28 -21.50 55.49 -5.84
CA GLN A 28 -20.43 55.19 -4.89
C GLN A 28 -19.55 54.02 -5.38
N TRP A 29 -20.14 52.90 -5.79
CA TRP A 29 -19.38 51.75 -6.29
C TRP A 29 -18.63 52.05 -7.59
N LEU A 30 -19.22 52.82 -8.51
CA LEU A 30 -18.56 53.31 -9.72
C LEU A 30 -17.37 54.24 -9.42
N ALA A 31 -17.49 55.11 -8.42
CA ALA A 31 -16.43 56.03 -8.02
C ALA A 31 -15.29 55.37 -7.22
N ASP A 32 -15.59 54.28 -6.53
CA ASP A 32 -14.59 53.46 -5.83
C ASP A 32 -13.84 52.54 -6.82
N GLY A 33 -14.55 51.83 -7.68
CA GLY A 33 -14.00 50.88 -8.65
C GLY A 33 -13.38 49.63 -8.00
N PRO A 34 -13.05 48.59 -8.79
CA PRO A 34 -12.66 47.27 -8.27
C PRO A 34 -11.58 47.29 -7.18
N LYS A 35 -10.52 48.10 -7.36
CA LYS A 35 -9.39 48.15 -6.42
C LYS A 35 -9.76 48.71 -5.05
N ARG A 36 -10.52 49.81 -4.97
CA ARG A 36 -10.92 50.40 -3.69
C ARG A 36 -12.08 49.67 -3.03
N LEU A 37 -12.89 48.95 -3.81
CA LEU A 37 -13.93 48.09 -3.26
C LEU A 37 -13.32 46.94 -2.43
N LEU A 38 -12.19 46.38 -2.86
CA LEU A 38 -11.42 45.40 -2.08
C LEU A 38 -10.89 46.00 -0.77
N GLU A 39 -10.25 47.18 -0.84
CA GLU A 39 -9.78 47.94 0.34
C GLU A 39 -10.91 48.26 1.32
N LYS A 40 -12.15 48.35 0.84
CA LYS A 40 -13.38 48.57 1.61
C LYS A 40 -14.10 47.29 2.07
N GLY A 41 -13.47 46.13 1.92
CA GLY A 41 -13.98 44.85 2.41
C GLY A 41 -14.93 44.12 1.45
N ALA A 42 -14.67 44.19 0.13
CA ALA A 42 -15.31 43.26 -0.82
C ALA A 42 -14.94 41.81 -0.47
N VAL A 43 -15.94 40.94 -0.49
CA VAL A 43 -15.82 39.54 -0.09
C VAL A 43 -15.49 38.70 -1.32
N HIS A 44 -14.41 37.91 -1.27
CA HIS A 44 -14.11 36.89 -2.26
C HIS A 44 -15.18 35.80 -2.25
N LEU A 45 -15.48 35.17 -3.38
CA LEU A 45 -16.42 34.06 -3.44
C LEU A 45 -15.67 32.73 -3.58
N ASP A 46 -15.67 31.94 -2.52
CA ASP A 46 -14.82 30.73 -2.38
C ASP A 46 -15.05 29.67 -3.48
N SER A 47 -16.17 29.74 -4.20
CA SER A 47 -16.51 28.87 -5.33
C SER A 47 -15.90 29.28 -6.69
N SER A 48 -15.11 30.35 -6.77
CA SER A 48 -14.65 30.93 -8.04
C SER A 48 -13.46 31.88 -7.88
N ASP A 49 -12.31 31.52 -8.45
CA ASP A 49 -10.99 32.14 -8.22
C ASP A 49 -10.87 33.67 -8.42
N ASN A 50 -11.81 34.29 -9.14
CA ASN A 50 -11.67 35.64 -9.67
C ASN A 50 -12.81 36.63 -9.34
N ILE A 51 -13.91 36.20 -8.69
CA ILE A 51 -15.07 37.07 -8.47
C ILE A 51 -15.17 37.58 -7.03
N TYR A 52 -15.45 38.88 -6.91
CA TYR A 52 -15.62 39.57 -5.64
C TYR A 52 -17.01 40.19 -5.58
N LYS A 53 -17.62 40.18 -4.39
CA LYS A 53 -18.93 40.79 -4.15
C LYS A 53 -18.89 41.90 -3.10
N VAL A 54 -19.65 42.95 -3.35
CA VAL A 54 -19.96 44.00 -2.35
C VAL A 54 -21.48 44.09 -2.19
N LYS A 55 -21.94 44.15 -0.94
CA LYS A 55 -23.36 44.18 -0.58
C LYS A 55 -23.75 45.54 0.01
N SER A 56 -24.95 46.01 -0.31
CA SER A 56 -25.61 47.17 0.30
C SER A 56 -27.09 46.82 0.58
N GLU A 57 -27.66 47.40 1.64
CA GLU A 57 -29.06 47.13 2.03
C GLU A 57 -29.93 48.38 1.84
N LEU A 58 -30.98 48.24 1.03
CA LEU A 58 -32.01 49.27 0.87
C LEU A 58 -33.26 48.90 1.67
N LYS A 59 -33.56 49.70 2.70
CA LYS A 59 -34.72 49.52 3.58
C LYS A 59 -35.90 50.34 3.08
N ASN A 60 -36.85 49.71 2.36
CA ASN A 60 -38.14 50.31 2.05
C ASN A 60 -39.15 50.03 3.18
N ALA A 61 -40.16 50.87 3.35
CA ALA A 61 -41.06 50.93 4.51
C ALA A 61 -41.85 49.64 4.86
N ALA A 62 -41.76 48.58 4.05
CA ALA A 62 -42.30 47.25 4.35
C ALA A 62 -41.45 46.07 3.82
N LYS A 63 -40.32 46.32 3.12
CA LYS A 63 -39.44 45.28 2.53
C LYS A 63 -37.99 45.78 2.51
N ILE A 64 -37.05 44.93 2.90
CA ILE A 64 -35.61 45.18 2.78
C ILE A 64 -35.13 44.51 1.49
N TYR A 65 -34.27 45.19 0.74
CA TYR A 65 -33.63 44.66 -0.47
C TYR A 65 -32.12 44.57 -0.27
N SER A 66 -31.55 43.40 -0.56
CA SER A 66 -30.12 43.22 -0.77
C SER A 66 -29.78 43.70 -2.18
N MET A 67 -28.73 44.49 -2.30
CA MET A 67 -28.15 44.92 -3.57
C MET A 67 -26.70 44.45 -3.55
N GLU A 68 -26.33 43.61 -4.52
CA GLU A 68 -25.06 42.89 -4.52
C GLU A 68 -24.38 43.09 -5.87
N TYR A 69 -23.20 43.72 -5.87
CA TYR A 69 -22.40 43.98 -7.06
C TYR A 69 -21.24 42.99 -7.13
N TYR A 70 -21.12 42.30 -8.27
CA TYR A 70 -20.14 41.26 -8.55
C TYR A 70 -19.19 41.73 -9.65
N PHE A 71 -17.89 41.59 -9.44
CA PHE A 71 -16.85 42.06 -10.36
C PHE A 71 -15.57 41.22 -10.30
N GLU A 72 -14.73 41.37 -11.34
CA GLU A 72 -13.43 40.70 -11.50
C GLU A 72 -12.29 41.74 -11.55
N ILE A 73 -11.10 41.38 -11.07
CA ILE A 73 -9.93 42.31 -10.97
C ILE A 73 -9.04 42.24 -12.22
N SER A 74 -8.89 41.06 -12.83
CA SER A 74 -7.87 40.78 -13.84
C SER A 74 -8.47 40.28 -15.15
N GLY A 75 -8.65 41.21 -16.10
CA GLY A 75 -9.22 40.92 -17.41
C GLY A 75 -8.31 40.07 -18.31
N LYS A 76 -8.37 38.75 -18.18
CA LYS A 76 -8.36 37.85 -19.34
C LYS A 76 -9.78 37.31 -19.51
N ILE A 77 -10.19 37.07 -20.75
CA ILE A 77 -11.41 36.29 -20.97
C ILE A 77 -11.08 34.88 -20.46
N ALA A 78 -11.71 34.47 -19.36
CA ALA A 78 -11.64 33.09 -18.93
C ALA A 78 -12.26 32.24 -20.04
N ASP A 79 -11.50 31.25 -20.52
CA ASP A 79 -12.08 30.13 -21.27
C ASP A 79 -13.25 29.53 -20.46
N TRP A 80 -14.15 28.81 -21.13
CA TRP A 80 -15.35 28.20 -20.53
C TRP A 80 -14.98 27.13 -19.48
N ASN A 81 -14.65 27.61 -18.29
CA ASN A 81 -14.07 26.87 -17.18
C ASN A 81 -15.08 26.75 -16.04
N CYS A 82 -14.92 25.70 -15.22
CA CYS A 82 -15.81 25.41 -14.09
C CYS A 82 -15.72 26.42 -12.93
N THR A 83 -14.86 27.44 -13.02
CA THR A 83 -14.61 28.46 -11.99
C THR A 83 -15.42 29.75 -12.18
N LEU A 84 -16.31 29.80 -13.19
CA LEU A 84 -17.19 30.94 -13.45
C LEU A 84 -18.48 30.85 -12.64
N HIS A 85 -18.98 31.99 -12.15
CA HIS A 85 -20.24 32.07 -11.40
C HIS A 85 -21.46 31.74 -12.30
N ASP A 86 -22.49 31.11 -11.73
CA ASP A 86 -23.75 30.69 -12.39
C ASP A 86 -24.26 31.70 -13.44
N LEU A 87 -24.33 32.99 -13.09
CA LEU A 87 -24.83 34.06 -13.96
C LEU A 87 -23.84 34.49 -15.07
N GLN A 88 -22.53 34.37 -14.84
CA GLN A 88 -21.51 34.63 -15.86
C GLN A 88 -21.59 33.57 -16.97
N LEU A 89 -21.74 32.29 -16.58
CA LEU A 89 -21.95 31.17 -17.51
C LEU A 89 -23.26 31.36 -18.31
N CYS A 90 -24.37 31.57 -17.60
CA CYS A 90 -25.71 31.71 -18.20
C CYS A 90 -25.79 32.83 -19.24
N PHE A 91 -25.19 34.00 -18.97
CA PHE A 91 -25.45 35.22 -19.73
C PHE A 91 -24.24 35.86 -20.40
N GLY A 92 -23.03 35.29 -20.25
CA GLY A 92 -21.80 35.82 -20.84
C GLY A 92 -21.35 37.17 -20.25
N VAL A 93 -21.77 37.48 -19.02
CA VAL A 93 -21.49 38.76 -18.34
C VAL A 93 -20.23 38.68 -17.48
N LYS A 94 -19.47 39.78 -17.39
CA LYS A 94 -18.24 39.86 -16.56
C LYS A 94 -18.54 40.43 -15.18
N GLU A 95 -18.96 41.69 -15.15
CA GLU A 95 -19.47 42.38 -13.97
C GLU A 95 -21.00 42.39 -14.02
N PHE A 96 -21.67 42.28 -12.87
CA PHE A 96 -23.13 42.32 -12.80
C PHE A 96 -23.67 42.72 -11.43
N LEU A 97 -24.93 43.14 -11.41
CA LEU A 97 -25.65 43.58 -10.23
C LEU A 97 -26.83 42.63 -9.95
N VAL A 98 -26.92 42.07 -8.76
CA VAL A 98 -28.09 41.27 -8.32
C VAL A 98 -28.86 42.05 -7.26
N ILE A 99 -30.19 42.08 -7.37
CA ILE A 99 -31.06 42.69 -6.34
C ILE A 99 -32.12 41.69 -5.90
N SER A 100 -32.05 41.27 -4.64
CA SER A 100 -32.93 40.28 -4.03
C SER A 100 -33.68 40.88 -2.83
N PRO A 101 -34.94 40.47 -2.56
CA PRO A 101 -35.62 40.82 -1.31
C PRO A 101 -35.01 40.03 -0.14
N GLN A 102 -34.73 40.69 0.98
CA GLN A 102 -34.41 40.01 2.23
C GLN A 102 -35.72 39.64 2.94
N SER A 103 -36.01 38.34 3.00
CA SER A 103 -37.14 37.78 3.76
C SER A 103 -36.75 36.43 4.36
N ALA A 104 -37.15 36.20 5.61
CA ALA A 104 -36.82 34.98 6.36
C ALA A 104 -37.37 33.68 5.74
N SER A 105 -38.39 33.78 4.86
CA SER A 105 -38.93 32.64 4.12
C SER A 105 -38.62 32.69 2.62
N GLY A 106 -37.54 33.38 2.20
CA GLY A 106 -37.10 33.43 0.81
C GLY A 106 -38.09 34.03 -0.18
N VAL A 107 -38.99 34.93 0.27
CA VAL A 107 -40.16 35.37 -0.50
C VAL A 107 -39.80 35.94 -1.87
N VAL A 108 -40.26 35.20 -2.87
CA VAL A 108 -40.25 35.46 -4.30
C VAL A 108 -40.89 36.80 -4.65
N LEU A 109 -40.29 37.57 -5.56
CA LEU A 109 -40.95 38.69 -6.23
C LEU A 109 -41.91 38.17 -7.29
N ASP A 110 -43.17 38.62 -7.28
CA ASP A 110 -44.05 38.35 -8.42
C ASP A 110 -43.50 39.03 -9.69
N ALA A 111 -43.77 38.46 -10.86
CA ALA A 111 -43.20 38.98 -12.11
C ALA A 111 -43.49 40.49 -12.30
N PRO A 112 -44.70 41.03 -12.03
CA PRO A 112 -44.96 42.46 -12.08
C PRO A 112 -44.21 43.33 -11.05
N GLU A 113 -43.83 42.82 -9.88
CA GLU A 113 -43.00 43.52 -8.89
C GLU A 113 -41.53 43.47 -9.31
N ALA A 114 -41.06 42.32 -9.79
CA ALA A 114 -39.72 42.14 -10.33
C ALA A 114 -39.47 43.07 -11.54
N THR A 115 -40.38 43.14 -12.51
CA THR A 115 -40.25 44.07 -13.65
C THR A 115 -40.19 45.52 -13.19
N LYS A 116 -41.05 45.95 -12.24
CA LYS A 116 -41.00 47.33 -11.70
C LYS A 116 -39.67 47.62 -10.99
N LEU A 117 -39.17 46.65 -10.23
CA LEU A 117 -37.90 46.75 -9.54
C LEU A 117 -36.76 46.91 -10.55
N LEU A 118 -36.77 46.10 -11.61
CA LEU A 118 -35.81 46.08 -12.70
C LEU A 118 -35.83 47.39 -13.53
N SER A 119 -37.01 47.89 -13.90
CA SER A 119 -37.15 49.19 -14.58
C SER A 119 -36.59 50.35 -13.75
N ALA A 120 -36.86 50.35 -12.43
CA ALA A 120 -36.28 51.36 -11.54
C ALA A 120 -34.74 51.25 -11.43
N VAL A 121 -34.16 50.06 -11.62
CA VAL A 121 -32.70 49.85 -11.61
C VAL A 121 -32.09 50.29 -12.93
N SER A 122 -32.70 49.93 -14.07
CA SER A 122 -32.27 50.40 -15.40
C SER A 122 -32.23 51.94 -15.46
N ILE A 123 -33.24 52.63 -14.93
CA ILE A 123 -33.25 54.11 -14.84
C ILE A 123 -32.10 54.62 -13.95
N ALA A 124 -31.89 54.01 -12.76
CA ALA A 124 -30.79 54.43 -11.88
C ALA A 124 -29.41 54.20 -12.52
N LEU A 125 -29.19 53.08 -13.22
CA LEU A 125 -27.96 52.78 -13.94
C LEU A 125 -27.74 53.73 -15.13
N ALA A 126 -28.80 54.05 -15.88
CA ALA A 126 -28.75 55.06 -16.94
C ALA A 126 -28.37 56.45 -16.40
N ASN A 127 -28.94 56.89 -15.27
CA ASN A 127 -28.56 58.13 -14.59
C ASN A 127 -27.09 58.13 -14.11
N CYS A 128 -26.54 56.95 -13.80
CA CYS A 128 -25.14 56.76 -13.45
C CYS A 128 -24.20 56.64 -14.67
N SER A 129 -24.72 56.62 -15.90
CA SER A 129 -23.98 56.24 -17.12
C SER A 129 -23.30 54.86 -17.03
N SER A 130 -23.91 53.92 -16.30
CA SER A 130 -23.39 52.56 -16.13
C SER A 130 -24.01 51.59 -17.15
N LEU A 131 -23.17 50.72 -17.69
CA LEU A 131 -23.53 49.63 -18.61
C LEU A 131 -23.64 48.28 -17.88
N TRP A 132 -23.73 48.27 -16.54
CA TRP A 132 -23.83 47.02 -15.78
C TRP A 132 -25.16 46.30 -16.05
N PRO A 133 -25.13 44.98 -16.31
CA PRO A 133 -26.34 44.17 -16.35
C PRO A 133 -26.89 44.01 -14.93
N ALA A 134 -28.19 44.26 -14.77
CA ALA A 134 -28.92 44.09 -13.51
C ALA A 134 -29.82 42.87 -13.58
N PHE A 135 -29.82 42.06 -12.52
CA PHE A 135 -30.58 40.82 -12.37
C PHE A 135 -31.45 40.84 -11.11
N VAL A 136 -32.62 40.23 -11.20
CA VAL A 136 -33.58 40.06 -10.11
C VAL A 136 -34.04 38.59 -10.11
N PRO A 137 -33.90 37.86 -9.00
CA PRO A 137 -34.43 36.50 -8.90
C PRO A 137 -35.97 36.53 -8.90
N VAL A 138 -36.56 35.60 -9.64
CA VAL A 138 -38.01 35.42 -9.80
C VAL A 138 -38.36 33.95 -9.61
N HIS A 139 -39.66 33.67 -9.37
CA HIS A 139 -40.14 32.33 -9.01
C HIS A 139 -39.44 31.74 -7.76
N ASP A 140 -39.82 30.52 -7.39
CA ASP A 140 -39.24 29.82 -6.24
C ASP A 140 -37.72 29.63 -6.39
N PRO A 141 -36.92 29.79 -5.31
CA PRO A 141 -35.46 29.64 -5.38
C PRO A 141 -34.98 28.32 -6.00
N SER A 142 -35.73 27.22 -5.87
CA SER A 142 -35.42 25.92 -6.51
C SER A 142 -35.31 26.00 -8.04
N ARG A 143 -36.07 26.92 -8.67
CA ARG A 143 -36.05 27.14 -10.12
C ARG A 143 -34.82 27.92 -10.58
N LYS A 144 -34.03 28.52 -9.68
CA LYS A 144 -32.89 29.41 -10.00
C LYS A 144 -33.20 30.40 -11.15
N ALA A 145 -34.42 30.95 -11.16
CA ALA A 145 -34.93 31.76 -12.26
C ALA A 145 -34.62 33.25 -12.04
N PHE A 146 -34.29 33.94 -13.12
CA PHE A 146 -33.84 35.34 -13.09
C PHE A 146 -34.42 36.11 -14.28
N ILE A 147 -34.76 37.37 -14.05
CA ILE A 147 -34.93 38.36 -15.12
C ILE A 147 -33.86 39.43 -14.99
N GLY A 148 -33.41 39.99 -16.11
CA GLY A 148 -32.40 41.02 -16.13
C GLY A 148 -32.50 41.98 -17.31
N ILE A 149 -31.83 43.12 -17.16
CA ILE A 149 -31.71 44.14 -18.21
C ILE A 149 -30.34 44.81 -18.14
N GLN A 150 -29.81 45.16 -19.31
CA GLN A 150 -28.61 45.97 -19.49
C GLN A 150 -28.87 47.02 -20.57
N ASN A 151 -28.52 48.27 -20.28
CA ASN A 151 -28.59 49.33 -21.26
C ASN A 151 -27.24 49.38 -21.99
N MET A 152 -27.22 49.16 -23.30
CA MET A 152 -26.04 49.11 -24.14
C MET A 152 -25.91 50.44 -24.91
N GLY A 153 -25.71 51.52 -24.15
CA GLY A 153 -25.78 52.89 -24.66
C GLY A 153 -27.21 53.44 -24.69
N THR A 154 -27.52 54.29 -25.69
CA THR A 154 -28.81 55.00 -25.80
C THR A 154 -29.85 54.33 -26.70
N ILE A 155 -29.48 53.25 -27.40
CA ILE A 155 -30.29 52.67 -28.50
C ILE A 155 -30.57 51.17 -28.29
N PHE A 156 -29.60 50.44 -27.74
CA PHE A 156 -29.70 48.99 -27.56
C PHE A 156 -30.00 48.64 -26.10
N THR A 157 -30.93 47.72 -25.88
CA THR A 157 -31.19 47.10 -24.58
C THR A 157 -30.99 45.60 -24.68
N ARG A 158 -30.16 45.03 -23.80
CA ARG A 158 -29.99 43.57 -23.70
C ARG A 158 -30.87 43.06 -22.55
N ARG A 159 -31.80 42.16 -22.87
CA ARG A 159 -32.72 41.53 -21.90
C ARG A 159 -32.23 40.13 -21.59
N PHE A 160 -32.40 39.72 -20.34
CA PHE A 160 -31.97 38.42 -19.83
C PHE A 160 -33.15 37.72 -19.15
N GLU A 161 -33.35 36.46 -19.47
CA GLU A 161 -34.37 35.60 -18.85
C GLU A 161 -33.76 34.22 -18.60
N ALA A 162 -33.88 33.70 -17.38
CA ALA A 162 -33.49 32.32 -17.07
C ALA A 162 -34.56 31.63 -16.24
N ASP A 163 -34.81 30.36 -16.53
CA ASP A 163 -35.77 29.53 -15.81
C ASP A 163 -35.34 28.05 -15.80
N ARG A 164 -35.86 27.25 -14.86
CA ARG A 164 -35.64 25.80 -14.75
C ARG A 164 -36.96 25.06 -14.73
N ILE A 165 -37.04 24.00 -15.53
CA ILE A 165 -38.19 23.12 -15.64
C ILE A 165 -37.76 21.75 -15.11
N GLY A 166 -38.11 21.48 -13.85
CA GLY A 166 -37.94 20.16 -13.25
C GLY A 166 -39.11 19.24 -13.58
N SER A 167 -38.81 17.95 -13.70
CA SER A 167 -39.75 16.81 -13.70
C SER A 167 -40.70 16.65 -14.90
N GLN A 168 -40.89 17.69 -15.74
CA GLN A 168 -41.77 17.65 -16.92
C GLN A 168 -41.23 18.51 -18.07
N VAL A 169 -39.98 18.25 -18.50
CA VAL A 169 -39.45 18.87 -19.73
C VAL A 169 -40.22 18.34 -20.94
N PRO A 170 -40.77 19.19 -21.83
CA PRO A 170 -41.42 18.73 -23.05
C PRO A 170 -40.47 17.94 -23.96
N ILE A 171 -40.94 16.83 -24.54
CA ILE A 171 -40.14 15.89 -25.37
C ILE A 171 -39.32 16.62 -26.45
N LYS A 172 -39.87 17.67 -27.06
CA LYS A 172 -39.16 18.47 -28.05
C LYS A 172 -37.84 19.07 -27.53
N PHE A 173 -37.77 19.47 -26.26
CA PHE A 173 -36.57 20.06 -25.65
C PHE A 173 -35.65 19.01 -24.99
N MET A 174 -35.97 17.72 -25.15
CA MET A 174 -35.11 16.58 -24.82
C MET A 174 -34.25 16.14 -26.02
N HIS A 175 -34.09 17.00 -27.03
CA HIS A 175 -33.25 16.80 -28.22
C HIS A 175 -32.58 18.12 -28.61
N LEU A 176 -31.35 18.05 -29.14
CA LEU A 176 -30.60 19.22 -29.61
C LEU A 176 -31.34 19.94 -30.74
N GLU A 177 -32.02 19.20 -31.61
CA GLU A 177 -32.83 19.76 -32.70
C GLU A 177 -33.90 20.73 -32.17
N GLY A 178 -34.67 20.33 -31.15
CA GLY A 178 -35.72 21.17 -30.60
C GLY A 178 -35.23 22.30 -29.69
N LEU A 179 -34.02 22.18 -29.12
CA LEU A 179 -33.34 23.30 -28.46
C LEU A 179 -32.86 24.34 -29.50
N TYR A 180 -32.31 23.90 -30.63
CA TYR A 180 -31.95 24.78 -31.74
C TYR A 180 -33.18 25.47 -32.33
N GLU A 181 -34.28 24.75 -32.58
CA GLU A 181 -35.54 25.37 -33.01
C GLU A 181 -36.11 26.35 -31.98
N LEU A 182 -35.96 26.09 -30.68
CA LEU A 182 -36.34 27.03 -29.62
C LEU A 182 -35.51 28.33 -29.73
N PHE A 183 -34.21 28.23 -29.97
CA PHE A 183 -33.32 29.37 -30.19
C PHE A 183 -33.71 30.17 -31.45
N VAL A 184 -33.80 29.48 -32.59
CA VAL A 184 -34.16 30.08 -33.89
C VAL A 184 -35.55 30.73 -33.86
N SER A 185 -36.50 30.20 -33.09
CA SER A 185 -37.83 30.82 -32.92
C SER A 185 -37.79 32.23 -32.33
N LYS A 186 -36.70 32.62 -31.66
CA LYS A 186 -36.51 33.97 -31.10
C LYS A 186 -36.11 35.01 -32.15
N PHE A 187 -35.61 34.58 -33.31
CA PHE A 187 -35.25 35.47 -34.42
C PHE A 187 -36.45 35.99 -35.22
N ALA A 188 -37.66 35.45 -34.99
CA ALA A 188 -38.85 35.64 -35.83
C ALA A 188 -39.36 37.10 -35.97
N TYR A 189 -38.83 38.05 -35.19
CA TYR A 189 -39.13 39.48 -35.30
C TYR A 189 -38.05 40.30 -36.04
N CYS A 190 -36.92 39.71 -36.40
CA CYS A 190 -35.74 40.48 -36.82
C CYS A 190 -35.80 40.95 -38.28
N MET A 191 -36.31 40.15 -39.23
CA MET A 191 -36.35 40.52 -40.65
C MET A 191 -37.65 40.14 -41.36
N SER A 192 -38.10 41.02 -42.25
CA SER A 192 -39.30 40.83 -43.08
C SER A 192 -38.97 40.12 -44.39
N ASP A 193 -38.62 38.83 -44.33
CA ASP A 193 -38.84 37.88 -45.44
C ASP A 193 -38.70 36.43 -44.94
N HIS A 194 -39.78 35.63 -45.05
CA HIS A 194 -39.89 34.29 -44.44
C HIS A 194 -39.44 33.14 -45.37
N SER A 195 -38.49 33.38 -46.28
CA SER A 195 -37.98 32.34 -47.18
C SER A 195 -36.46 32.37 -47.35
N MET A 196 -35.80 31.35 -46.81
CA MET A 196 -34.41 30.93 -47.10
C MET A 196 -33.27 31.75 -46.49
N HIS A 197 -33.37 32.07 -45.19
CA HIS A 197 -32.19 32.44 -44.38
C HIS A 197 -31.70 31.22 -43.59
N LEU A 198 -30.49 30.74 -43.91
CA LEU A 198 -29.72 29.86 -43.02
C LEU A 198 -29.10 30.74 -41.92
N PHE A 199 -29.47 30.51 -40.67
CA PHE A 199 -28.91 31.22 -39.53
C PHE A 199 -27.62 30.55 -39.10
N ARG A 200 -26.50 31.29 -39.14
CA ARG A 200 -25.21 30.84 -38.61
C ARG A 200 -25.23 30.90 -37.09
N VAL A 201 -25.65 29.80 -36.47
CA VAL A 201 -25.63 29.65 -35.03
C VAL A 201 -24.32 29.01 -34.62
N HIS A 202 -23.62 29.65 -33.70
CA HIS A 202 -22.42 29.12 -33.08
C HIS A 202 -22.85 28.21 -31.93
N LEU A 203 -22.43 26.94 -31.99
CA LEU A 203 -22.67 25.91 -31.00
C LEU A 203 -21.39 25.66 -30.20
N LEU A 204 -21.55 25.61 -28.89
CA LEU A 204 -20.53 25.27 -27.91
C LEU A 204 -21.15 24.24 -26.96
N MET A 205 -20.54 23.07 -26.79
CA MET A 205 -21.13 21.96 -26.01
C MET A 205 -20.11 21.31 -25.08
N LYS A 206 -20.53 21.08 -23.83
CA LYS A 206 -19.75 20.41 -22.78
C LYS A 206 -20.62 19.39 -22.09
N LEU A 207 -20.12 18.16 -21.95
CA LEU A 207 -20.83 17.03 -21.38
C LEU A 207 -19.99 16.45 -20.23
N THR A 208 -20.60 16.22 -19.08
CA THR A 208 -19.96 15.58 -17.93
C THR A 208 -20.53 14.19 -17.74
N TYR A 209 -19.66 13.19 -17.76
CA TYR A 209 -19.94 11.80 -17.39
C TYR A 209 -19.30 11.52 -16.03
N GLN A 210 -19.87 10.58 -15.29
CA GLN A 210 -19.37 10.17 -13.98
C GLN A 210 -19.38 8.64 -13.91
N THR A 211 -18.29 8.04 -13.45
CA THR A 211 -18.28 6.59 -13.22
C THR A 211 -19.18 6.25 -12.04
N LEU A 212 -19.89 5.12 -12.12
CA LEU A 212 -20.66 4.61 -10.99
C LEU A 212 -19.74 4.37 -9.77
N SER A 213 -20.24 4.67 -8.57
CA SER A 213 -19.61 4.24 -7.32
C SER A 213 -19.83 2.74 -7.14
N ASN A 214 -18.80 2.01 -6.73
CA ASN A 214 -18.84 0.55 -6.55
C ASN A 214 -19.93 0.07 -5.57
N ASP A 215 -20.44 0.96 -4.69
CA ASP A 215 -21.36 0.62 -3.61
C ASP A 215 -22.85 0.52 -4.02
N GLU A 216 -23.28 0.98 -5.20
CA GLU A 216 -24.71 0.85 -5.59
C GLU A 216 -25.11 -0.61 -5.92
N ASP A 217 -24.14 -1.51 -6.13
CA ASP A 217 -24.38 -2.95 -6.29
C ASP A 217 -24.64 -3.68 -4.94
N ASN A 218 -24.74 -2.96 -3.82
CA ASN A 218 -24.93 -3.51 -2.46
C ASN A 218 -26.38 -3.43 -1.93
N TYR A 219 -27.36 -3.00 -2.73
CA TYR A 219 -28.75 -2.77 -2.30
C TYR A 219 -29.78 -3.86 -2.69
N ASP A 220 -29.35 -5.03 -3.17
CA ASP A 220 -30.27 -6.15 -3.48
C ASP A 220 -30.72 -6.95 -2.23
N ASP A 221 -30.17 -6.67 -1.05
CA ASP A 221 -30.27 -7.52 0.15
C ASP A 221 -31.44 -7.19 1.10
N ILE A 222 -32.64 -6.89 0.56
CA ILE A 222 -33.89 -6.78 1.34
C ILE A 222 -35.10 -7.36 0.57
N GLN A 223 -35.12 -8.67 0.29
CA GLN A 223 -36.39 -9.35 -0.05
C GLN A 223 -36.49 -10.86 0.20
N GLU A 224 -35.91 -11.40 1.28
CA GLU A 224 -36.30 -12.73 1.79
C GLU A 224 -36.68 -12.68 3.28
N ALA A 225 -37.94 -12.31 3.51
CA ALA A 225 -38.70 -12.72 4.69
C ALA A 225 -39.86 -13.61 4.22
N ASP A 226 -40.25 -14.56 5.07
CA ASP A 226 -41.36 -15.52 4.88
C ASP A 226 -41.10 -16.72 3.94
N THR A 227 -40.32 -17.70 4.42
CA THR A 227 -40.78 -19.12 4.37
C THR A 227 -40.02 -20.01 5.36
N GLU A 228 -40.71 -20.47 6.41
CA GLU A 228 -40.20 -21.53 7.29
C GLU A 228 -40.42 -22.93 6.68
N ASN A 229 -39.57 -23.89 7.09
CA ASN A 229 -39.72 -25.35 7.00
C ASN A 229 -39.51 -26.04 5.63
N ALA A 230 -38.30 -26.60 5.44
CA ALA A 230 -38.12 -28.01 5.07
C ALA A 230 -36.65 -28.46 5.27
N GLU A 231 -36.44 -29.62 5.89
CA GLU A 231 -35.14 -30.29 5.92
C GLU A 231 -34.87 -30.95 4.54
N SER A 232 -33.71 -30.68 3.93
CA SER A 232 -33.10 -31.63 2.96
C SER A 232 -31.63 -31.35 2.71
N GLU A 233 -30.81 -32.32 3.11
CA GLU A 233 -29.60 -32.87 2.45
C GLU A 233 -28.65 -31.94 1.65
N THR A 234 -27.39 -32.00 2.08
CA THR A 234 -26.17 -31.51 1.44
C THR A 234 -26.15 -31.52 -0.09
N SER A 235 -25.97 -30.33 -0.67
CA SER A 235 -25.26 -30.14 -1.94
C SER A 235 -24.16 -29.08 -1.74
N PRO A 236 -23.03 -29.14 -2.46
CA PRO A 236 -21.93 -28.20 -2.25
C PRO A 236 -22.37 -26.77 -2.59
N GLY A 237 -22.21 -25.87 -1.63
CA GLY A 237 -22.79 -24.53 -1.68
C GLY A 237 -22.37 -23.75 -2.93
N CYS A 238 -23.37 -23.32 -3.71
CA CYS A 238 -23.20 -22.33 -4.76
C CYS A 238 -23.04 -20.93 -4.13
N GLY A 239 -21.89 -20.68 -3.50
CA GLY A 239 -21.44 -19.33 -3.20
C GLY A 239 -21.05 -18.63 -4.50
N ASN A 240 -21.50 -17.39 -4.70
CA ASN A 240 -21.17 -16.59 -5.89
C ASN A 240 -19.64 -16.39 -6.01
N PRO A 241 -18.94 -16.99 -6.99
CA PRO A 241 -17.49 -17.12 -6.93
C PRO A 241 -16.73 -15.96 -7.60
N ASN A 242 -17.36 -14.80 -7.81
CA ASN A 242 -16.74 -13.63 -8.47
C ASN A 242 -17.42 -12.29 -8.12
N ARG A 243 -17.16 -11.75 -6.92
CA ARG A 243 -17.04 -10.29 -6.73
C ARG A 243 -15.59 -10.04 -6.35
N LYS A 244 -14.78 -9.60 -7.32
CA LYS A 244 -13.37 -9.29 -7.09
C LYS A 244 -13.24 -7.93 -6.42
N HIS A 245 -12.66 -7.86 -5.23
CA HIS A 245 -12.38 -6.58 -4.59
C HIS A 245 -11.20 -5.89 -5.32
N TRP A 246 -11.08 -4.57 -5.13
CA TRP A 246 -10.11 -3.75 -5.87
C TRP A 246 -8.65 -4.02 -5.43
N ASP A 247 -8.48 -4.66 -4.28
CA ASP A 247 -7.24 -5.04 -3.63
C ASP A 247 -6.95 -6.56 -3.66
N ASP A 248 -7.81 -7.39 -4.29
CA ASP A 248 -7.58 -8.84 -4.46
C ASP A 248 -6.16 -9.25 -4.92
N ASP A 249 -5.54 -8.44 -5.78
CA ASP A 249 -4.21 -8.69 -6.37
C ASP A 249 -3.06 -8.21 -5.44
N CYS A 250 -3.36 -7.71 -4.24
CA CYS A 250 -2.41 -7.02 -3.35
C CYS A 250 -2.02 -7.88 -2.13
N PRO A 251 -0.71 -8.08 -1.84
CA PRO A 251 -0.22 -8.85 -0.69
C PRO A 251 -0.80 -8.53 0.69
N TRP A 252 -1.25 -7.30 0.96
CA TRP A 252 -1.87 -6.97 2.26
C TRP A 252 -3.30 -7.51 2.42
N ASN A 253 -3.97 -7.91 1.34
CA ASN A 253 -5.38 -8.33 1.35
C ASN A 253 -5.62 -9.65 2.12
N GLU A 254 -4.56 -10.43 2.34
CA GLU A 254 -4.58 -11.60 3.26
C GLU A 254 -4.84 -11.19 4.71
N TRP A 255 -4.48 -9.94 5.07
CA TRP A 255 -4.51 -9.41 6.43
C TRP A 255 -5.71 -8.48 6.66
N TYR A 256 -6.01 -7.60 5.70
CA TYR A 256 -7.18 -6.73 5.72
C TYR A 256 -7.54 -6.25 4.31
N SER A 257 -8.83 -6.07 4.01
CA SER A 257 -9.25 -5.35 2.81
C SER A 257 -9.39 -3.85 3.11
N ALA A 258 -8.84 -3.03 2.22
CA ALA A 258 -8.83 -1.57 2.33
C ALA A 258 -10.01 -0.96 1.57
N GLU A 259 -10.54 0.17 2.03
CA GLU A 259 -11.48 0.98 1.24
C GLU A 259 -10.76 1.59 0.02
N ASP A 260 -11.37 1.53 -1.18
CA ASP A 260 -10.75 2.14 -2.37
C ASP A 260 -10.64 3.66 -2.18
N PRO A 261 -9.43 4.25 -2.20
CA PRO A 261 -9.27 5.69 -2.03
C PRO A 261 -9.84 6.50 -3.21
N VAL A 262 -10.08 5.85 -4.36
CA VAL A 262 -10.61 6.47 -5.58
C VAL A 262 -12.08 6.11 -5.75
N MET A 263 -12.97 6.99 -5.30
CA MET A 263 -14.43 6.77 -5.35
C MET A 263 -14.98 6.71 -6.76
N ARG A 264 -14.60 7.68 -7.60
CA ARG A 264 -15.13 7.83 -8.96
C ARG A 264 -14.26 8.78 -9.78
N PHE A 265 -14.49 8.80 -11.09
CA PHE A 265 -13.92 9.78 -12.00
C PHE A 265 -15.03 10.58 -12.67
N ASP A 266 -14.85 11.90 -12.68
CA ASP A 266 -15.65 12.83 -13.46
C ASP A 266 -14.91 13.09 -14.79
N LEU A 267 -15.54 12.75 -15.91
CA LEU A 267 -15.01 12.95 -17.25
C LEU A 267 -15.79 14.08 -17.93
N VAL A 268 -15.13 15.20 -18.17
CA VAL A 268 -15.67 16.34 -18.92
C VAL A 268 -15.17 16.28 -20.36
N VAL A 269 -16.10 16.25 -21.30
CA VAL A 269 -15.87 16.24 -22.74
C VAL A 269 -16.39 17.55 -23.33
N THR A 270 -15.56 18.28 -24.08
CA THR A 270 -15.90 19.59 -24.65
C THR A 270 -15.71 19.59 -26.15
N TRP A 271 -16.78 19.98 -26.86
CA TRP A 271 -16.78 20.41 -28.25
C TRP A 271 -16.61 21.92 -28.31
N SER A 272 -15.66 22.33 -29.13
CA SER A 272 -15.29 23.70 -29.41
C SER A 272 -16.34 24.36 -30.30
N GLU A 273 -16.15 25.65 -30.57
CA GLU A 273 -17.12 26.45 -31.31
C GLU A 273 -17.31 25.93 -32.75
N LYS A 274 -18.50 25.35 -33.02
CA LYS A 274 -18.92 24.85 -34.32
C LYS A 274 -20.05 25.72 -34.87
N VAL A 275 -19.94 26.22 -36.09
CA VAL A 275 -21.05 26.88 -36.77
C VAL A 275 -22.00 25.81 -37.31
N VAL A 276 -23.30 25.99 -37.03
CA VAL A 276 -24.39 25.11 -37.45
C VAL A 276 -25.43 25.94 -38.20
N GLU A 277 -25.85 25.46 -39.39
CA GLU A 277 -26.76 26.18 -40.28
C GLU A 277 -28.16 25.54 -40.40
N SER A 278 -28.35 24.31 -39.88
CA SER A 278 -29.62 23.57 -39.97
C SER A 278 -29.98 22.72 -38.73
N SER A 279 -31.25 22.33 -38.62
CA SER A 279 -31.74 21.44 -37.56
C SER A 279 -31.23 19.99 -37.72
N LEU A 280 -31.01 19.56 -38.96
CA LEU A 280 -30.48 18.23 -39.29
C LEU A 280 -29.05 18.03 -38.75
N GLU A 281 -28.18 19.04 -38.88
CA GLU A 281 -26.83 19.04 -38.29
C GLU A 281 -26.87 18.88 -36.76
N MET A 282 -27.92 19.37 -36.08
CA MET A 282 -28.09 19.17 -34.64
C MET A 282 -28.48 17.73 -34.29
N ALA A 283 -29.31 17.10 -35.11
CA ALA A 283 -29.63 15.67 -34.95
C ALA A 283 -28.41 14.77 -35.24
N GLU A 284 -27.55 15.14 -36.19
CA GLU A 284 -26.25 14.48 -36.39
C GLU A 284 -25.33 14.67 -35.18
N MET A 285 -25.19 15.91 -34.67
CA MET A 285 -24.39 16.23 -33.48
C MET A 285 -24.90 15.57 -32.19
N GLU A 286 -26.20 15.28 -32.08
CA GLU A 286 -26.76 14.55 -30.93
C GLU A 286 -26.36 13.06 -30.95
N ASN A 287 -26.08 12.51 -32.12
CA ASN A 287 -25.68 11.11 -32.30
C ASN A 287 -24.17 10.93 -32.51
N ALA A 288 -23.39 12.02 -32.45
CA ALA A 288 -21.93 11.99 -32.59
C ALA A 288 -21.27 11.22 -31.43
N SER A 289 -20.10 10.62 -31.70
CA SER A 289 -19.36 9.93 -30.64
C SER A 289 -18.65 10.94 -29.73
N PRO A 290 -18.67 10.77 -28.39
CA PRO A 290 -17.86 11.60 -27.48
C PRO A 290 -16.36 11.60 -27.81
N HIS A 291 -15.87 10.58 -28.50
CA HIS A 291 -14.48 10.48 -28.97
C HIS A 291 -14.10 11.56 -30.00
N GLU A 292 -15.07 12.13 -30.72
CA GLU A 292 -14.88 13.17 -31.74
C GLU A 292 -14.62 14.56 -31.15
N ALA A 293 -14.95 14.80 -29.87
CA ALA A 293 -14.73 16.07 -29.19
C ALA A 293 -13.25 16.46 -29.12
N GLU A 294 -12.89 17.75 -29.19
CA GLU A 294 -11.48 18.13 -29.23
C GLU A 294 -10.81 18.01 -27.85
N LYS A 295 -11.54 18.27 -26.75
CA LYS A 295 -10.98 18.24 -25.38
C LYS A 295 -11.69 17.20 -24.50
N TRP A 296 -10.87 16.42 -23.79
CA TRP A 296 -11.28 15.48 -22.73
C TRP A 296 -10.50 15.84 -21.48
N ILE A 297 -11.19 16.03 -20.35
CA ILE A 297 -10.62 16.37 -19.05
C ILE A 297 -11.13 15.36 -18.03
N LEU A 298 -10.22 14.64 -17.37
CA LEU A 298 -10.50 13.69 -16.30
C LEU A 298 -10.20 14.34 -14.94
N ALA A 299 -11.14 14.24 -14.00
CA ALA A 299 -10.95 14.63 -12.61
C ALA A 299 -11.21 13.43 -11.69
N PRO A 300 -10.23 12.98 -10.88
CA PRO A 300 -10.45 11.96 -9.86
C PRO A 300 -11.20 12.55 -8.68
N ASN A 301 -12.20 11.83 -8.18
CA ASN A 301 -12.89 12.14 -6.92
C ASN A 301 -12.37 11.16 -5.86
N LEU A 302 -11.54 11.67 -4.95
CA LEU A 302 -10.93 10.89 -3.87
C LEU A 302 -11.80 10.99 -2.61
N TYR A 303 -11.73 9.99 -1.73
CA TYR A 303 -12.44 10.05 -0.44
C TYR A 303 -11.98 11.30 0.36
N PRO A 304 -12.90 12.19 0.79
CA PRO A 304 -12.52 13.40 1.55
C PRO A 304 -11.88 13.08 2.92
N ASN A 305 -12.02 11.83 3.38
CA ASN A 305 -11.52 11.34 4.66
C ASN A 305 -10.19 10.57 4.57
N LEU A 306 -9.41 10.64 3.47
CA LEU A 306 -8.02 10.14 3.49
C LEU A 306 -7.20 10.80 4.62
N ASP A 307 -7.53 12.06 4.93
CA ASP A 307 -6.78 12.90 5.87
C ASP A 307 -7.37 12.89 7.30
N SER A 308 -8.60 12.39 7.49
CA SER A 308 -9.24 12.34 8.82
C SER A 308 -8.93 11.03 9.54
N SER A 309 -7.88 11.02 10.36
CA SER A 309 -7.48 9.88 11.21
C SER A 309 -8.42 9.58 12.39
N LYS A 310 -9.68 10.04 12.35
CA LYS A 310 -10.69 9.72 13.36
C LYS A 310 -11.40 8.40 13.02
N GLY A 311 -10.76 7.31 13.46
CA GLY A 311 -11.40 6.06 13.89
C GLY A 311 -12.38 5.40 12.91
N ASP A 312 -11.86 4.43 12.15
CA ASP A 312 -12.51 3.15 11.79
C ASP A 312 -11.73 2.39 10.70
N ARG A 313 -10.78 3.03 10.02
CA ARG A 313 -9.92 2.37 9.03
C ARG A 313 -8.91 1.42 9.69
N ILE A 314 -9.23 0.14 9.59
CA ILE A 314 -8.42 -1.01 9.95
C ILE A 314 -7.28 -1.15 8.91
N GLY A 315 -6.02 -1.17 9.36
CA GLY A 315 -4.82 -1.25 8.50
C GLY A 315 -3.54 -1.48 9.33
N PHE A 316 -2.39 -1.65 8.69
CA PHE A 316 -1.15 -2.01 9.42
C PHE A 316 -0.72 -0.92 10.41
N ALA A 317 -0.77 0.36 10.03
CA ALA A 317 -0.37 1.44 10.94
C ALA A 317 -1.22 1.48 12.22
N SER A 318 -2.53 1.18 12.13
CA SER A 318 -3.41 1.17 13.30
C SER A 318 -3.15 -0.03 14.22
N GLN A 319 -2.88 -1.22 13.67
CA GLN A 319 -2.49 -2.37 14.50
C GLN A 319 -1.08 -2.23 15.09
N LEU A 320 -0.13 -1.65 14.35
CA LEU A 320 1.21 -1.35 14.86
C LEU A 320 1.15 -0.33 16.02
N HIS A 321 0.25 0.65 15.96
CA HIS A 321 0.01 1.55 17.08
C HIS A 321 -0.56 0.82 18.31
N LEU A 322 -1.49 -0.13 18.11
CA LEU A 322 -1.99 -0.99 19.20
C LEU A 322 -0.89 -1.89 19.77
N LEU A 323 0.02 -2.42 18.94
CA LEU A 323 1.20 -3.18 19.39
C LEU A 323 2.17 -2.34 20.23
N VAL A 324 2.39 -1.07 19.85
CA VAL A 324 3.21 -0.13 20.64
C VAL A 324 2.56 0.19 21.99
N ASN A 325 1.23 0.32 22.04
CA ASN A 325 0.50 0.49 23.30
C ASN A 325 0.57 -0.80 24.16
N ALA A 326 0.52 -1.99 23.54
CA ALA A 326 0.73 -3.25 24.24
C ALA A 326 2.18 -3.40 24.79
N LEU A 327 3.19 -2.87 24.10
CA LEU A 327 4.57 -2.78 24.59
C LEU A 327 4.65 -1.84 25.81
N GLU A 328 3.99 -0.68 25.80
CA GLU A 328 3.94 0.22 26.96
C GLU A 328 3.34 -0.48 28.20
N MET A 329 2.23 -1.21 28.02
CA MET A 329 1.59 -1.99 29.09
C MET A 329 2.42 -3.19 29.55
N SER A 330 3.29 -3.75 28.71
CA SER A 330 4.08 -4.94 29.03
C SER A 330 5.08 -4.75 30.17
N PHE A 331 5.38 -3.50 30.56
CA PHE A 331 6.20 -3.18 31.73
C PHE A 331 5.46 -3.27 33.07
N GLU A 332 4.13 -3.44 33.08
CA GLU A 332 3.32 -3.51 34.31
C GLU A 332 3.48 -4.84 35.08
N ALA A 333 3.82 -5.94 34.39
CA ALA A 333 3.93 -7.27 34.99
C ALA A 333 5.25 -7.98 34.62
N PRO A 334 5.82 -8.80 35.54
CA PRO A 334 7.08 -9.50 35.31
C PRO A 334 6.96 -10.74 34.41
N PHE A 335 5.80 -11.39 34.38
CA PHE A 335 5.54 -12.64 33.63
C PHE A 335 4.35 -12.49 32.65
N ILE A 336 4.27 -13.37 31.66
CA ILE A 336 3.25 -13.30 30.60
C ILE A 336 1.89 -13.81 31.13
N GLU A 337 1.92 -14.81 32.00
CA GLU A 337 0.78 -15.42 32.67
C GLU A 337 -0.02 -14.42 33.53
N ASP A 338 0.66 -13.41 34.07
CA ASP A 338 0.06 -12.38 34.93
C ASP A 338 -1.07 -11.61 34.19
N PHE A 339 -0.92 -11.36 32.88
CA PHE A 339 -1.91 -10.69 32.03
C PHE A 339 -3.13 -11.56 31.68
N VAL A 340 -3.00 -12.87 31.81
CA VAL A 340 -4.10 -13.84 31.61
C VAL A 340 -4.87 -14.07 32.91
N SER A 341 -4.17 -14.01 34.05
CA SER A 341 -4.77 -14.19 35.38
C SER A 341 -5.89 -13.20 35.68
N VAL A 342 -6.92 -13.66 36.41
CA VAL A 342 -8.09 -12.85 36.81
C VAL A 342 -7.94 -12.27 38.23
N GLU A 343 -6.90 -12.67 38.97
CA GLU A 343 -6.76 -12.41 40.41
C GLU A 343 -5.80 -11.25 40.78
N ASN A 344 -5.12 -10.63 39.81
CA ASN A 344 -4.16 -9.55 40.06
C ASN A 344 -4.85 -8.16 40.17
N PRO A 345 -4.80 -7.47 41.33
CA PRO A 345 -5.59 -6.26 41.61
C PRO A 345 -5.00 -4.96 40.99
N GLY A 346 -4.15 -5.06 39.98
CA GLY A 346 -3.79 -3.91 39.12
C GLY A 346 -4.87 -3.59 38.08
N SER A 347 -5.88 -4.46 37.96
CA SER A 347 -6.88 -4.50 36.89
C SER A 347 -7.91 -3.36 36.87
N ASP A 348 -8.04 -2.57 37.94
CA ASP A 348 -9.14 -1.58 38.10
C ASP A 348 -9.16 -0.46 37.03
N ASN A 349 -8.07 -0.28 36.27
CA ASN A 349 -8.01 0.65 35.13
C ASN A 349 -8.20 -0.03 33.74
N LEU A 350 -8.25 -1.36 33.68
CA LEU A 350 -8.33 -2.14 32.44
C LEU A 350 -9.78 -2.51 32.03
N GLU A 351 -10.77 -2.12 32.82
CA GLU A 351 -12.18 -2.45 32.60
C GLU A 351 -12.84 -1.61 31.49
N SER A 352 -12.80 -2.10 30.24
CA SER A 352 -13.99 -2.12 29.33
C SER A 352 -13.74 -2.64 27.91
N THR A 353 -12.50 -2.65 27.40
CA THR A 353 -12.24 -2.84 25.95
C THR A 353 -11.39 -4.04 25.56
N MET A 354 -10.68 -4.70 26.49
CA MET A 354 -9.74 -5.77 26.18
C MET A 354 -10.39 -7.16 26.17
N VAL A 355 -11.05 -7.47 25.06
CA VAL A 355 -11.67 -8.78 24.82
C VAL A 355 -10.60 -9.79 24.41
N ILE A 356 -10.51 -10.91 25.12
CA ILE A 356 -9.77 -12.10 24.67
C ILE A 356 -10.68 -12.84 23.67
N PRO A 357 -10.22 -13.14 22.43
CA PRO A 357 -11.02 -13.89 21.45
C PRO A 357 -11.44 -15.28 21.96
N PRO A 358 -12.57 -15.82 21.50
CA PRO A 358 -13.02 -17.15 21.95
C PRO A 358 -12.04 -18.25 21.49
N PRO A 359 -11.97 -19.39 22.20
CA PRO A 359 -11.02 -20.48 21.89
C PRO A 359 -11.12 -21.03 20.46
N THR A 360 -12.28 -20.89 19.80
CA THR A 360 -12.48 -21.29 18.40
C THR A 360 -11.79 -20.38 17.38
N VAL A 361 -11.45 -19.14 17.75
CA VAL A 361 -10.63 -18.24 16.92
C VAL A 361 -9.15 -18.54 17.15
N LEU A 362 -8.75 -18.74 18.41
CA LEU A 362 -7.41 -19.17 18.81
C LEU A 362 -7.00 -20.48 18.11
N ASP A 363 -7.83 -21.52 18.16
CA ASP A 363 -7.62 -22.81 17.48
C ASP A 363 -7.43 -22.67 15.95
N ARG A 364 -8.12 -21.71 15.31
CA ARG A 364 -7.92 -21.42 13.88
C ARG A 364 -6.57 -20.77 13.60
N VAL A 365 -6.19 -19.78 14.41
CA VAL A 365 -4.89 -19.09 14.29
C VAL A 365 -3.73 -20.05 14.53
N LEU A 366 -3.82 -20.89 15.57
CA LEU A 366 -2.80 -21.92 15.84
C LEU A 366 -2.70 -22.92 14.69
N LYS A 367 -3.83 -23.39 14.14
CA LYS A 367 -3.80 -24.24 12.95
C LYS A 367 -3.08 -23.58 11.78
N ASP A 368 -3.43 -22.33 11.46
CA ASP A 368 -2.83 -21.58 10.34
C ASP A 368 -1.32 -21.35 10.52
N LEU A 369 -0.88 -21.05 11.75
CA LEU A 369 0.53 -20.92 12.12
C LEU A 369 1.33 -22.22 11.91
N PHE A 370 0.73 -23.37 12.21
CA PHE A 370 1.40 -24.68 12.18
C PHE A 370 1.00 -25.57 10.98
N LEU A 371 0.36 -25.02 9.94
CA LEU A 371 0.09 -25.74 8.68
C LEU A 371 1.41 -26.14 7.98
N GLU A 372 1.52 -27.41 7.60
CA GLU A 372 2.62 -27.91 6.75
C GLU A 372 2.41 -27.48 5.29
N ASP A 373 3.15 -26.48 4.83
CA ASP A 373 3.25 -26.14 3.41
C ASP A 373 4.33 -27.01 2.73
N PRO A 374 4.03 -27.77 1.64
CA PRO A 374 4.99 -28.69 1.01
C PRO A 374 6.24 -28.05 0.40
N GLN A 375 6.34 -26.71 0.34
CA GLN A 375 7.53 -26.00 -0.13
C GLN A 375 8.08 -25.07 0.97
N LEU A 376 9.35 -25.27 1.33
CA LEU A 376 10.07 -24.32 2.18
C LEU A 376 10.19 -22.96 1.47
N PRO A 377 9.82 -21.84 2.11
CA PRO A 377 9.92 -20.52 1.52
C PRO A 377 11.36 -20.16 1.12
N ASP A 378 11.54 -19.50 -0.03
CA ASP A 378 12.84 -18.96 -0.43
C ASP A 378 13.04 -17.57 0.21
N PHE A 379 13.47 -17.57 1.48
CA PHE A 379 13.68 -16.38 2.32
C PHE A 379 14.63 -15.32 1.72
N ALA A 380 15.26 -15.56 0.57
CA ALA A 380 16.23 -14.66 -0.05
C ALA A 380 15.74 -13.91 -1.30
N LYS A 381 14.58 -14.25 -1.88
CA LYS A 381 14.18 -13.70 -3.19
C LYS A 381 13.56 -12.30 -3.17
N ASP A 382 12.76 -11.98 -2.14
CA ASP A 382 11.88 -10.80 -2.17
C ASP A 382 12.17 -9.77 -1.05
N GLU A 383 13.29 -9.92 -0.34
CA GLU A 383 13.69 -8.98 0.72
C GLU A 383 14.21 -7.64 0.17
N HIS A 384 13.64 -6.53 0.65
CA HIS A 384 14.19 -5.21 0.37
C HIS A 384 15.60 -5.06 0.97
N LYS A 385 16.55 -4.42 0.25
CA LYS A 385 17.96 -4.33 0.70
C LYS A 385 18.14 -3.67 2.06
N SER A 386 17.23 -2.76 2.42
CA SER A 386 17.24 -2.04 3.70
C SER A 386 16.50 -2.78 4.83
N SER A 387 15.68 -3.81 4.53
CA SER A 387 14.95 -4.60 5.53
C SER A 387 15.89 -5.28 6.54
N ARG A 388 17.03 -5.78 6.05
CA ARG A 388 18.09 -6.43 6.84
C ARG A 388 18.80 -5.52 7.85
N ALA A 389 18.60 -4.21 7.79
CA ALA A 389 19.05 -3.29 8.83
C ALA A 389 18.14 -3.30 10.08
N ILE A 390 16.95 -3.91 9.97
CA ILE A 390 16.00 -4.09 11.07
C ILE A 390 16.13 -5.54 11.56
N LYS A 391 16.46 -5.69 12.85
CA LYS A 391 16.66 -6.97 13.55
C LYS A 391 15.34 -7.67 13.88
N GLY A 392 14.44 -7.75 12.90
CA GLY A 392 13.24 -8.58 12.90
C GLY A 392 13.50 -9.91 12.20
N ALA A 393 12.56 -10.85 12.31
CA ALA A 393 12.61 -12.09 11.54
C ALA A 393 12.12 -11.91 10.08
N PRO A 394 12.42 -12.84 9.15
CA PRO A 394 11.94 -12.77 7.76
C PRO A 394 10.42 -12.99 7.66
N VAL A 395 9.76 -12.40 6.64
CA VAL A 395 8.29 -12.39 6.48
C VAL A 395 7.64 -13.78 6.61
N GLU A 396 8.24 -14.76 5.95
CA GLU A 396 7.74 -16.14 5.89
C GLU A 396 8.08 -16.99 7.12
N SER A 397 8.82 -16.46 8.10
CA SER A 397 9.22 -17.22 9.29
C SER A 397 8.06 -17.41 10.28
N LEU A 398 8.04 -18.55 10.97
CA LEU A 398 7.04 -18.88 11.99
C LEU A 398 6.80 -17.75 13.02
N PHE A 399 7.86 -17.06 13.46
CA PHE A 399 7.74 -15.95 14.40
C PHE A 399 7.12 -14.68 13.78
N VAL A 400 7.40 -14.35 12.52
CA VAL A 400 6.69 -13.23 11.87
C VAL A 400 5.22 -13.56 11.67
N GLN A 401 4.89 -14.79 11.27
CA GLN A 401 3.51 -15.22 11.12
C GLN A 401 2.77 -15.06 12.46
N PHE A 402 3.36 -15.50 13.58
CA PHE A 402 2.85 -15.21 14.93
C PHE A 402 2.65 -13.71 15.19
N CYS A 403 3.62 -12.86 14.81
CA CYS A 403 3.52 -11.41 14.98
C CYS A 403 2.36 -10.81 14.15
N LEU A 404 2.20 -11.22 12.89
CA LEU A 404 1.16 -10.71 12.00
C LEU A 404 -0.23 -11.18 12.43
N HIS A 405 -0.41 -12.44 12.81
CA HIS A 405 -1.67 -12.89 13.42
C HIS A 405 -1.97 -12.17 14.75
N SER A 406 -0.94 -11.87 15.55
CA SER A 406 -1.11 -11.10 16.80
C SER A 406 -1.64 -9.68 16.57
N LEU A 407 -1.32 -9.05 15.43
CA LEU A 407 -1.87 -7.73 15.06
C LEU A 407 -3.40 -7.76 14.94
N TRP A 408 -3.98 -8.87 14.47
CA TRP A 408 -5.43 -9.00 14.24
C TRP A 408 -6.15 -9.74 15.37
N PHE A 409 -5.44 -10.56 16.15
CA PHE A 409 -5.99 -11.34 17.25
C PHE A 409 -6.35 -10.45 18.44
N GLY A 410 -7.65 -10.23 18.66
CA GLY A 410 -8.16 -9.45 19.80
C GLY A 410 -7.76 -7.97 19.77
N ASN A 411 -7.63 -7.37 18.58
CA ASN A 411 -7.17 -5.99 18.38
C ASN A 411 -5.79 -5.72 19.01
N CYS A 412 -4.85 -6.68 18.85
CA CYS A 412 -3.46 -6.56 19.30
C CYS A 412 -3.27 -6.19 20.79
N ASN A 413 -4.24 -6.51 21.65
CA ASN A 413 -4.16 -6.17 23.07
C ASN A 413 -3.25 -7.14 23.85
N ILE A 414 -2.53 -6.65 24.87
CA ILE A 414 -1.51 -7.44 25.58
C ILE A 414 -2.05 -8.74 26.20
N ARG A 415 -3.34 -8.80 26.60
CA ARG A 415 -3.95 -10.03 27.14
C ARG A 415 -4.21 -11.06 26.05
N ALA A 416 -4.64 -10.63 24.86
CA ALA A 416 -4.81 -11.50 23.70
C ALA A 416 -3.44 -12.02 23.20
N ILE A 417 -2.42 -11.16 23.16
CA ILE A 417 -1.03 -11.55 22.83
C ILE A 417 -0.50 -12.58 23.84
N ALA A 418 -0.71 -12.36 25.14
CA ALA A 418 -0.27 -13.27 26.19
C ALA A 418 -0.89 -14.68 26.06
N VAL A 419 -2.21 -14.76 25.84
CA VAL A 419 -2.89 -16.04 25.58
C VAL A 419 -2.34 -16.72 24.33
N LEU A 420 -2.20 -15.98 23.22
CA LEU A 420 -1.69 -16.56 21.97
C LEU A 420 -0.23 -17.03 22.10
N TRP A 421 0.62 -16.32 22.85
CA TRP A 421 2.01 -16.72 23.12
C TRP A 421 2.10 -18.00 23.95
N ILE A 422 1.32 -18.10 25.04
CA ILE A 422 1.32 -19.27 25.92
C ILE A 422 0.95 -20.54 25.16
N GLU A 423 -0.03 -20.47 24.26
CA GLU A 423 -0.44 -21.61 23.44
C GLU A 423 0.55 -21.89 22.30
N PHE A 424 1.09 -20.86 21.65
CA PHE A 424 2.15 -20.98 20.64
C PHE A 424 3.40 -21.69 21.20
N VAL A 425 3.81 -21.39 22.43
CA VAL A 425 4.93 -22.05 23.11
C VAL A 425 4.59 -23.48 23.53
N GLN A 426 3.33 -23.77 23.91
CA GLN A 426 2.87 -25.14 24.16
C GLN A 426 2.94 -26.01 22.88
N GLU A 427 2.51 -25.50 21.73
CA GLU A 427 2.63 -26.20 20.44
C GLU A 427 4.11 -26.42 20.06
N ILE A 428 4.99 -25.42 20.24
CA ILE A 428 6.44 -25.59 20.03
C ILE A 428 7.03 -26.68 20.94
N ARG A 429 6.60 -26.75 22.21
CA ARG A 429 6.98 -27.83 23.13
C ARG A 429 6.49 -29.18 22.61
N TRP A 430 5.26 -29.28 22.12
CA TRP A 430 4.73 -30.53 21.55
C TRP A 430 5.56 -31.00 20.35
N HIS A 431 5.92 -30.10 19.43
CA HIS A 431 6.84 -30.39 18.32
C HIS A 431 8.21 -30.89 18.81
N TRP A 432 8.76 -30.31 19.88
CA TRP A 432 10.01 -30.79 20.50
C TRP A 432 9.87 -32.19 21.10
N GLU A 433 8.82 -32.43 21.89
CA GLU A 433 8.57 -33.70 22.58
C GLU A 433 8.39 -34.85 21.58
N GLU A 434 7.45 -34.70 20.64
CA GLU A 434 7.14 -35.65 19.55
C GLU A 434 8.17 -35.65 18.41
N SER A 435 9.21 -34.81 18.51
CA SER A 435 10.30 -34.67 17.52
C SER A 435 9.82 -34.35 16.08
N GLN A 436 8.70 -33.63 15.97
CA GLN A 436 8.11 -33.15 14.72
C GLN A 436 8.83 -31.89 14.20
N PRO A 437 8.98 -31.72 12.87
CA PRO A 437 9.70 -30.57 12.34
C PRO A 437 8.93 -29.29 12.64
N LEU A 438 9.61 -28.17 12.91
CA LEU A 438 8.94 -26.88 13.06
C LEU A 438 8.55 -26.35 11.67
N PRO A 439 7.29 -25.94 11.44
CA PRO A 439 6.85 -25.41 10.16
C PRO A 439 7.53 -24.08 9.85
N LYS A 440 7.69 -23.76 8.56
CA LYS A 440 8.28 -22.52 8.06
C LYS A 440 9.70 -22.21 8.60
N ILE A 441 10.47 -23.23 9.03
CA ILE A 441 11.87 -23.10 9.48
C ILE A 441 12.76 -24.16 8.80
N PRO A 442 13.88 -23.80 8.15
CA PRO A 442 14.76 -24.76 7.49
C PRO A 442 15.63 -25.53 8.50
N ALA A 443 15.40 -26.85 8.61
CA ALA A 443 16.13 -27.73 9.54
C ALA A 443 17.66 -27.83 9.29
N ASN A 444 18.11 -27.57 8.06
CA ASN A 444 19.52 -27.76 7.63
C ASN A 444 20.30 -26.42 7.49
N GLY A 445 19.81 -25.35 8.12
CA GLY A 445 20.37 -23.99 7.98
C GLY A 445 21.48 -23.64 8.98
N SER A 446 22.29 -22.65 8.61
CA SER A 446 23.04 -21.84 9.59
C SER A 446 22.11 -20.85 10.27
N ILE A 447 22.36 -20.53 11.55
CA ILE A 447 21.61 -19.52 12.29
C ILE A 447 21.90 -18.13 11.72
N ASP A 448 20.86 -17.36 11.39
CA ASP A 448 21.02 -15.99 10.88
C ASP A 448 21.00 -14.95 12.02
N LEU A 449 22.20 -14.52 12.40
CA LEU A 449 22.43 -13.50 13.43
C LEU A 449 21.91 -12.10 13.05
N ALA A 450 21.47 -11.87 11.80
CA ALA A 450 20.79 -10.62 11.42
C ALA A 450 19.30 -10.58 11.84
N THR A 451 18.73 -11.71 12.27
CA THR A 451 17.31 -11.82 12.68
C THR A 451 17.12 -11.61 14.19
N CYS A 452 15.87 -11.47 14.65
CA CYS A 452 15.58 -11.35 16.08
C CYS A 452 15.96 -12.61 16.88
N LEU A 453 16.20 -12.46 18.18
CA LEU A 453 16.69 -13.55 19.03
C LEU A 453 15.70 -14.73 19.10
N ILE A 454 14.39 -14.48 19.19
CA ILE A 454 13.37 -15.54 19.15
C ILE A 454 13.50 -16.38 17.87
N ASN A 455 13.66 -15.77 16.69
CA ASN A 455 13.84 -16.52 15.45
C ASN A 455 15.17 -17.30 15.44
N GLN A 456 16.26 -16.73 15.93
CA GLN A 456 17.53 -17.47 16.09
C GLN A 456 17.39 -18.67 17.04
N LYS A 457 16.61 -18.54 18.12
CA LYS A 457 16.30 -19.61 19.07
C LYS A 457 15.45 -20.71 18.43
N LEU A 458 14.41 -20.35 17.66
CA LEU A 458 13.58 -21.31 16.92
C LEU A 458 14.38 -22.04 15.82
N GLN A 459 15.31 -21.35 15.14
CA GLN A 459 16.26 -21.98 14.21
C GLN A 459 17.15 -23.01 14.92
N MET A 460 17.72 -22.65 16.08
CA MET A 460 18.50 -23.60 16.90
C MET A 460 17.65 -24.79 17.37
N LEU A 461 16.39 -24.57 17.75
CA LEU A 461 15.47 -25.63 18.18
C LEU A 461 15.15 -26.59 17.03
N ALA A 462 14.87 -26.09 15.83
CA ALA A 462 14.66 -26.92 14.64
C ALA A 462 15.88 -27.81 14.32
N ILE A 463 17.10 -27.28 14.47
CA ILE A 463 18.34 -28.04 14.30
C ILE A 463 18.51 -29.09 15.42
N CYS A 464 18.10 -28.77 16.65
CA CYS A 464 18.11 -29.73 17.76
C CYS A 464 17.10 -30.87 17.55
N ILE A 465 15.90 -30.57 17.02
CA ILE A 465 14.89 -31.58 16.64
C ILE A 465 15.44 -32.51 15.55
N GLY A 466 16.07 -31.95 14.50
CA GLY A 466 16.70 -32.74 13.44
C GLY A 466 17.74 -33.72 13.99
N LYS A 467 18.66 -33.23 14.83
CA LYS A 467 19.68 -34.09 15.47
C LYS A 467 19.11 -35.10 16.48
N LYS A 468 18.04 -34.75 17.20
CA LYS A 468 17.32 -35.67 18.08
C LYS A 468 16.70 -36.82 17.28
N ARG A 469 16.17 -36.53 16.08
CA ARG A 469 15.65 -37.54 15.15
C ARG A 469 16.77 -38.43 14.59
N GLU A 470 17.85 -37.85 14.09
CA GLU A 470 19.04 -38.61 13.61
C GLU A 470 19.56 -39.59 14.67
N LEU A 471 19.71 -39.14 15.92
CA LEU A 471 20.16 -39.99 17.04
C LEU A 471 19.16 -41.11 17.40
N ASN A 472 17.86 -40.87 17.25
CA ASN A 472 16.84 -41.90 17.47
C ASN A 472 16.85 -42.95 16.35
N GLU A 473 16.97 -42.51 15.09
CA GLU A 473 17.08 -43.40 13.91
C GLU A 473 18.34 -44.28 14.00
N GLU A 474 19.51 -43.71 14.34
CA GLU A 474 20.75 -44.48 14.57
C GLU A 474 20.62 -45.51 15.72
N PHE A 475 19.83 -45.19 16.75
CA PHE A 475 19.58 -46.08 17.88
C PHE A 475 18.66 -47.24 17.52
N GLU A 476 17.61 -47.00 16.73
CA GLU A 476 16.70 -48.04 16.25
C GLU A 476 17.41 -49.02 15.28
N ASP A 477 18.22 -48.51 14.35
CA ASP A 477 19.05 -49.33 13.44
C ASP A 477 20.04 -50.24 14.21
N CYS A 478 20.59 -49.74 15.32
CA CYS A 478 21.47 -50.50 16.22
C CYS A 478 20.75 -51.60 17.03
N ILE A 479 19.43 -51.52 17.18
CA ILE A 479 18.60 -52.54 17.84
C ILE A 479 18.10 -53.57 16.81
N GLY A 480 17.68 -53.11 15.62
CA GLY A 480 17.17 -53.96 14.53
C GLY A 480 18.16 -55.04 14.06
N THR A 481 19.46 -54.89 14.34
CA THR A 481 20.52 -55.84 13.97
C THR A 481 20.81 -56.95 15.00
N LYS A 482 20.06 -57.06 16.12
CA LYS A 482 20.36 -58.03 17.20
C LYS A 482 19.33 -59.13 17.48
N ASP A 483 18.08 -59.00 17.04
CA ASP A 483 17.01 -59.93 17.45
C ASP A 483 16.64 -61.02 16.43
N ASP A 484 17.33 -61.09 15.28
CA ASP A 484 17.08 -62.10 14.23
C ASP A 484 17.71 -63.49 14.48
N ALA A 485 17.97 -63.84 15.76
CA ALA A 485 18.71 -65.05 16.16
C ALA A 485 17.99 -65.99 17.13
N SER A 486 16.79 -65.67 17.66
CA SER A 486 16.17 -66.49 18.73
C SER A 486 14.65 -66.66 18.70
N ALA A 487 14.00 -66.69 17.52
CA ALA A 487 12.57 -66.99 17.41
C ALA A 487 12.19 -67.86 16.20
N ASN A 488 12.74 -69.09 16.10
CA ASN A 488 12.27 -70.07 15.09
C ASN A 488 12.45 -71.54 15.51
N MET A 489 11.76 -71.96 16.57
CA MET A 489 11.40 -73.38 16.73
C MET A 489 10.12 -73.56 17.55
N GLU A 490 8.96 -73.51 16.89
CA GLU A 490 7.99 -74.62 16.81
C GLU A 490 6.78 -74.25 15.96
N LYS A 491 6.18 -75.26 15.30
CA LYS A 491 5.10 -75.10 14.31
C LYS A 491 3.88 -75.91 14.75
N MET A 492 2.69 -75.38 14.42
CA MET A 492 1.39 -76.06 14.39
C MET A 492 0.71 -76.36 15.74
N GLN A 493 -0.40 -75.67 16.03
CA GLN A 493 -1.74 -76.30 16.00
C GLN A 493 -2.88 -75.26 15.96
N GLU A 494 -3.84 -75.50 15.03
CA GLU A 494 -5.31 -75.31 15.07
C GLU A 494 -5.98 -74.18 15.90
N VAL A 495 -7.10 -73.52 15.56
CA VAL A 495 -7.97 -73.28 14.37
C VAL A 495 -9.33 -72.77 14.95
N ASN A 496 -9.98 -71.76 14.33
CA ASN A 496 -11.36 -71.24 14.59
C ASN A 496 -11.61 -70.48 15.93
N LYS A 497 -12.47 -69.45 16.05
CA LYS A 497 -13.38 -68.72 15.11
C LYS A 497 -13.92 -67.41 15.76
N VAL A 498 -14.18 -66.36 14.95
CA VAL A 498 -15.26 -65.31 15.03
C VAL A 498 -15.36 -64.44 16.31
N GLY A 499 -15.52 -63.11 16.25
CA GLY A 499 -15.58 -62.16 15.12
C GLY A 499 -16.07 -60.74 15.52
N ASP A 500 -16.05 -59.81 14.56
CA ASP A 500 -16.70 -58.46 14.51
C ASP A 500 -16.29 -57.39 15.57
N GLU A 501 -16.14 -56.09 15.28
CA GLU A 501 -16.11 -55.21 14.08
C GLU A 501 -15.07 -54.09 14.40
N SER A 502 -14.46 -53.29 13.52
CA SER A 502 -15.03 -52.45 12.44
C SER A 502 -13.95 -51.93 11.46
N SER A 503 -14.37 -51.25 10.40
CA SER A 503 -13.63 -51.04 9.14
C SER A 503 -12.93 -49.68 8.94
N SER A 504 -11.83 -49.68 8.18
CA SER A 504 -11.50 -48.61 7.23
C SER A 504 -10.93 -49.19 5.92
N PHE A 505 -11.18 -48.52 4.79
CA PHE A 505 -10.95 -49.07 3.44
C PHE A 505 -9.59 -48.69 2.83
N HIS A 506 -9.01 -49.60 2.05
CA HIS A 506 -7.81 -49.39 1.23
C HIS A 506 -8.05 -48.49 0.00
N ALA A 507 -7.07 -47.62 -0.29
CA ALA A 507 -6.47 -47.34 -1.62
C ALA A 507 -5.68 -46.00 -1.55
N ARG A 508 -4.52 -45.79 -2.20
CA ARG A 508 -3.63 -46.65 -2.99
C ARG A 508 -2.35 -45.85 -3.30
N SER A 509 -1.28 -46.02 -2.52
CA SER A 509 0.01 -45.40 -2.85
C SER A 509 0.75 -46.26 -3.87
N GLN A 510 0.98 -45.71 -5.06
CA GLN A 510 1.81 -46.35 -6.09
C GLN A 510 3.27 -46.24 -5.65
N ALA A 511 4.00 -47.35 -5.66
CA ALA A 511 5.44 -47.30 -5.47
C ALA A 511 6.09 -46.72 -6.73
N PHE A 512 6.57 -45.49 -6.66
CA PHE A 512 7.54 -44.95 -7.61
C PHE A 512 8.95 -45.13 -7.03
N ASP A 513 9.71 -45.99 -7.69
CA ASP A 513 11.13 -46.26 -7.41
C ASP A 513 11.99 -45.16 -8.05
N GLU A 514 12.20 -44.04 -7.32
CA GLU A 514 13.21 -43.04 -7.70
C GLU A 514 14.49 -43.20 -6.87
N LYS A 515 15.38 -44.00 -7.44
CA LYS A 515 16.79 -44.08 -7.09
C LYS A 515 17.43 -42.68 -7.13
N ARG A 516 18.13 -42.29 -6.07
CA ARG A 516 19.15 -41.24 -6.18
C ARG A 516 20.33 -41.76 -6.99
N ASP A 517 20.35 -41.40 -8.27
CA ASP A 517 21.49 -41.67 -9.14
C ASP A 517 22.73 -40.92 -8.68
N SER A 518 23.87 -41.61 -8.75
CA SER A 518 25.18 -41.07 -8.42
C SER A 518 25.76 -40.33 -9.63
N LEU A 519 25.98 -39.02 -9.51
CA LEU A 519 26.60 -38.23 -10.59
C LEU A 519 28.12 -38.37 -10.62
N LEU A 520 28.60 -39.36 -11.38
CA LEU A 520 29.88 -39.29 -12.08
C LEU A 520 29.69 -39.84 -13.50
N THR A 521 29.92 -39.01 -14.52
CA THR A 521 30.01 -39.45 -15.93
C THR A 521 31.33 -39.04 -16.58
N PRO A 522 31.87 -39.84 -17.53
CA PRO A 522 33.29 -39.79 -17.88
C PRO A 522 33.59 -39.58 -19.38
N GLU A 523 34.83 -39.21 -19.69
CA GLU A 523 35.52 -39.49 -20.96
C GLU A 523 36.97 -39.88 -20.57
N GLY A 524 37.60 -41.00 -20.96
CA GLY A 524 37.62 -41.73 -22.24
C GLY A 524 39.02 -41.49 -22.87
N PHE A 525 39.84 -42.43 -23.35
CA PHE A 525 39.86 -43.90 -23.43
C PHE A 525 41.27 -44.39 -22.95
N ASN A 526 41.80 -45.62 -23.04
CA ASN A 526 41.50 -46.88 -23.75
C ASN A 526 42.23 -48.06 -23.01
N GLY A 527 42.43 -49.24 -23.63
CA GLY A 527 43.66 -50.03 -23.38
C GLY A 527 43.60 -51.53 -23.03
N SER A 528 42.47 -52.22 -23.18
CA SER A 528 42.33 -53.68 -23.45
C SER A 528 43.43 -54.70 -23.04
N LYS A 529 43.11 -55.62 -22.10
CA LYS A 529 43.10 -57.12 -22.20
C LYS A 529 43.25 -57.83 -20.83
N THR A 530 42.28 -58.63 -20.35
CA THR A 530 42.18 -60.12 -20.45
C THR A 530 43.44 -60.86 -19.92
N VAL A 531 43.43 -61.71 -18.88
CA VAL A 531 42.83 -63.07 -18.79
C VAL A 531 42.83 -63.65 -17.34
N GLU A 532 41.78 -64.41 -17.01
CA GLU A 532 41.57 -65.55 -16.06
C GLU A 532 42.41 -65.81 -14.76
N SER A 533 41.65 -65.93 -13.66
CA SER A 533 41.59 -67.01 -12.63
C SER A 533 42.73 -68.04 -12.43
N LYS A 534 43.19 -68.23 -11.17
CA LYS A 534 42.85 -69.40 -10.28
C LYS A 534 43.75 -69.56 -9.03
N PHE A 535 43.07 -69.85 -7.91
CA PHE A 535 43.43 -70.65 -6.72
C PHE A 535 44.88 -71.15 -6.44
N SER A 536 45.25 -70.96 -5.16
CA SER A 536 45.89 -71.93 -4.23
C SER A 536 47.42 -72.13 -4.20
N ALA A 537 48.04 -71.47 -3.22
CA ALA A 537 49.03 -71.98 -2.24
C ALA A 537 50.17 -72.93 -2.70
N ASN A 538 51.43 -72.45 -2.59
CA ASN A 538 52.25 -72.77 -1.40
C ASN A 538 53.54 -71.92 -1.29
N ALA A 539 54.08 -71.89 -0.07
CA ALA A 539 55.17 -71.04 0.45
C ALA A 539 56.53 -71.10 -0.28
N GLN A 540 57.27 -69.97 -0.30
CA GLN A 540 58.49 -69.73 0.50
C GLN A 540 59.03 -68.27 0.33
N ASP A 541 60.08 -67.92 1.09
CA ASP A 541 60.94 -66.72 1.01
C ASP A 541 60.45 -65.34 1.54
N VAL A 542 60.46 -65.24 2.88
CA VAL A 542 61.45 -64.46 3.66
C VAL A 542 61.76 -62.98 3.28
N HIS A 543 61.42 -62.08 4.22
CA HIS A 543 61.93 -60.71 4.47
C HIS A 543 61.66 -59.55 3.47
N SER A 544 60.55 -58.83 3.72
CA SER A 544 60.62 -57.39 4.11
C SER A 544 59.30 -56.90 4.75
N SER A 545 58.92 -57.47 5.90
CA SER A 545 57.88 -56.90 6.76
C SER A 545 58.41 -55.63 7.44
N ASP A 546 57.69 -54.50 7.33
CA ASP A 546 57.66 -53.38 8.31
C ASP A 546 56.89 -52.13 7.82
N LYS A 547 56.48 -52.06 6.54
CA LYS A 547 55.66 -50.94 6.03
C LYS A 547 54.14 -51.08 6.25
N SER A 548 53.61 -52.27 6.51
CA SER A 548 52.16 -52.54 6.52
C SER A 548 51.48 -52.50 7.89
N THR A 549 52.21 -52.27 8.98
CA THR A 549 51.70 -52.38 10.36
C THR A 549 51.21 -51.06 10.97
N LEU A 550 51.51 -49.90 10.37
CA LEU A 550 51.13 -48.58 10.91
C LEU A 550 49.89 -47.95 10.26
N ASP A 551 49.64 -48.22 8.98
CA ASP A 551 48.41 -47.74 8.31
C ASP A 551 47.14 -48.40 8.88
N SER A 552 47.27 -49.58 9.49
CA SER A 552 46.18 -50.30 10.18
C SER A 552 45.73 -49.66 11.50
N ILE A 553 46.37 -48.58 11.97
CA ILE A 553 46.11 -47.96 13.29
C ILE A 553 45.42 -46.59 13.17
N ARG A 554 45.41 -46.00 11.96
CA ARG A 554 44.79 -44.69 11.70
C ARG A 554 43.26 -44.78 11.76
N ARG A 555 42.63 -43.98 12.63
CA ARG A 555 41.16 -43.91 12.78
C ARG A 555 40.66 -42.50 12.51
N GLY A 556 39.52 -42.37 11.84
CA GLY A 556 38.92 -41.05 11.53
C GLY A 556 39.76 -40.20 10.57
N SER A 557 40.35 -40.79 9.53
CA SER A 557 41.18 -40.07 8.55
C SER A 557 40.43 -39.75 7.26
N ALA A 558 40.53 -38.49 6.81
CA ALA A 558 40.02 -37.99 5.52
C ALA A 558 41.07 -38.08 4.38
N GLY A 559 42.19 -38.77 4.57
CA GLY A 559 43.27 -38.93 3.58
C GLY A 559 44.49 -38.00 3.79
N PRO A 560 45.55 -38.14 2.96
CA PRO A 560 46.81 -37.43 3.12
C PRO A 560 46.75 -35.95 2.72
N VAL A 561 47.42 -35.08 3.49
CA VAL A 561 47.49 -33.63 3.26
C VAL A 561 48.65 -33.29 2.32
N GLY A 562 48.40 -33.44 1.02
CA GLY A 562 49.38 -33.10 -0.02
C GLY A 562 50.70 -33.88 0.12
N SER A 563 51.82 -33.17 0.10
CA SER A 563 53.17 -33.74 0.30
C SER A 563 53.66 -33.70 1.76
N MET A 564 52.81 -33.30 2.71
CA MET A 564 53.21 -33.09 4.10
C MET A 564 53.44 -34.42 4.83
N LYS A 565 54.56 -34.50 5.58
CA LYS A 565 54.92 -35.66 6.40
C LYS A 565 55.06 -35.28 7.88
N LEU A 566 54.81 -36.26 8.75
CA LEU A 566 55.01 -36.18 10.21
C LEU A 566 56.50 -36.03 10.54
N LEU A 567 56.84 -35.08 11.41
CA LEU A 567 58.23 -34.70 11.73
C LEU A 567 59.07 -35.85 12.30
N LYS A 568 58.48 -36.72 13.12
CA LYS A 568 59.21 -37.84 13.76
C LYS A 568 59.25 -39.14 12.94
N LEU A 569 58.18 -39.42 12.19
CA LEU A 569 57.99 -40.73 11.54
C LEU A 569 58.18 -40.69 10.02
N CYS A 570 58.30 -39.51 9.41
CA CYS A 570 58.44 -39.32 7.95
C CYS A 570 57.36 -40.01 7.08
N GLN A 571 56.23 -40.40 7.69
CA GLN A 571 55.02 -40.86 7.04
C GLN A 571 54.16 -39.67 6.61
N SER A 572 53.26 -39.88 5.64
CA SER A 572 52.27 -38.88 5.26
C SER A 572 51.44 -38.42 6.46
N LEU A 573 51.26 -37.11 6.59
CA LEU A 573 50.31 -36.50 7.50
C LEU A 573 48.93 -36.58 6.86
N HIS A 574 47.94 -37.02 7.62
CA HIS A 574 46.56 -37.17 7.16
C HIS A 574 45.66 -36.12 7.81
N ALA A 575 44.66 -35.63 7.08
CA ALA A 575 43.60 -34.82 7.65
C ALA A 575 42.73 -35.72 8.54
N PRO A 576 42.37 -35.30 9.76
CA PRO A 576 41.31 -35.92 10.54
C PRO A 576 39.93 -35.51 10.02
N PHE A 577 38.92 -36.35 10.24
CA PHE A 577 37.55 -35.89 10.38
C PHE A 577 37.40 -35.26 11.77
N THR A 578 37.05 -33.97 11.81
CA THR A 578 36.73 -33.22 13.05
C THR A 578 35.23 -33.15 13.26
N GLN A 579 34.80 -32.81 14.48
CA GLN A 579 33.39 -32.48 14.72
C GLN A 579 33.01 -31.16 14.03
N SER A 580 31.72 -30.97 13.74
CA SER A 580 31.20 -29.67 13.30
C SER A 580 31.37 -28.63 14.41
N ALA A 581 31.83 -27.43 14.07
CA ALA A 581 31.87 -26.32 15.03
C ALA A 581 30.46 -26.05 15.62
N PRO A 582 30.34 -25.76 16.93
CA PRO A 582 29.06 -25.41 17.53
C PRO A 582 28.44 -24.21 16.83
N LEU A 583 27.17 -24.35 16.41
CA LEU A 583 26.34 -23.21 16.08
C LEU A 583 26.03 -22.45 17.38
N MET A 584 25.85 -21.14 17.28
CA MET A 584 25.62 -20.26 18.43
C MET A 584 24.57 -19.22 18.04
N THR A 585 23.65 -18.92 18.96
CA THR A 585 22.77 -17.73 18.87
C THR A 585 23.52 -16.49 19.37
N GLU A 586 23.01 -15.30 19.05
CA GLU A 586 23.66 -14.03 19.37
C GLU A 586 23.87 -13.81 20.87
N ASP A 587 22.93 -14.20 21.72
CA ASP A 587 23.09 -14.14 23.19
C ASP A 587 24.24 -15.01 23.69
N MET A 588 24.50 -16.17 23.06
CA MET A 588 25.66 -17.01 23.35
C MET A 588 26.97 -16.34 22.88
N HIS A 589 26.93 -15.55 21.80
CA HIS A 589 28.06 -14.73 21.37
C HIS A 589 28.30 -13.54 22.31
N GLU A 590 27.24 -12.86 22.78
CA GLU A 590 27.34 -11.80 23.77
C GLU A 590 27.86 -12.32 25.13
N GLU A 591 27.35 -13.45 25.62
CA GLU A 591 27.86 -14.09 26.84
C GLU A 591 29.36 -14.39 26.71
N ARG A 592 29.79 -14.92 25.56
CA ARG A 592 31.19 -15.17 25.25
C ARG A 592 32.03 -13.89 25.31
N LEU A 593 31.56 -12.78 24.72
CA LEU A 593 32.25 -11.48 24.75
C LEU A 593 32.30 -10.90 26.18
N ARG A 594 31.18 -10.86 26.90
CA ARG A 594 31.11 -10.37 28.28
C ARG A 594 32.00 -11.18 29.23
N ALA A 595 32.09 -12.50 29.03
CA ALA A 595 33.00 -13.37 29.78
C ALA A 595 34.48 -13.05 29.51
N ILE A 596 34.85 -12.75 28.27
CA ILE A 596 36.21 -12.32 27.89
C ILE A 596 36.54 -10.95 28.52
N GLU A 597 35.63 -9.98 28.44
CA GLU A 597 35.83 -8.63 29.01
C GLU A 597 35.94 -8.64 30.54
N THR A 598 35.11 -9.42 31.23
CA THR A 598 35.02 -9.40 32.69
C THR A 598 36.21 -10.11 33.38
N PHE A 599 36.78 -11.15 32.76
CA PHE A 599 37.79 -12.03 33.39
C PHE A 599 39.13 -12.12 32.63
N GLY A 600 39.20 -11.64 31.38
CA GLY A 600 40.34 -11.89 30.51
C GLY A 600 40.59 -13.38 30.26
N PHE A 601 41.79 -13.74 29.82
CA PHE A 601 42.17 -15.14 29.56
C PHE A 601 42.26 -16.04 30.80
N SER A 602 41.90 -15.55 32.00
CA SER A 602 42.03 -16.27 33.26
C SER A 602 40.68 -16.82 33.75
N PHE A 603 40.29 -17.97 33.19
CA PHE A 603 39.13 -18.79 33.59
C PHE A 603 37.74 -18.13 33.48
N ASN A 604 37.03 -18.40 32.37
CA ASN A 604 35.57 -18.60 32.36
C ASN A 604 35.06 -19.20 31.02
N PHE A 605 33.77 -19.54 30.97
CA PHE A 605 33.05 -20.37 29.98
C PHE A 605 33.48 -20.25 28.49
N SER A 606 33.76 -19.05 27.99
CA SER A 606 34.30 -18.85 26.62
C SER A 606 35.55 -19.69 26.35
N ALA A 607 36.51 -19.66 27.28
CA ALA A 607 37.75 -20.44 27.18
C ALA A 607 37.52 -21.94 27.38
N GLN A 608 36.37 -22.35 27.93
CA GLN A 608 35.99 -23.76 28.03
C GLN A 608 35.45 -24.29 26.69
N LEU A 609 34.56 -23.57 26.01
CA LEU A 609 34.06 -24.01 24.68
C LEU A 609 35.17 -24.02 23.62
N GLU A 610 36.05 -23.01 23.64
CA GLU A 610 37.26 -22.98 22.81
C GLU A 610 38.22 -24.13 23.14
N ARG A 611 38.40 -24.45 24.43
CA ARG A 611 39.21 -25.60 24.88
C ARG A 611 38.57 -26.93 24.46
N GLU A 612 37.26 -27.08 24.56
CA GLU A 612 36.55 -28.31 24.20
C GLU A 612 36.61 -28.57 22.69
N THR A 613 36.41 -27.52 21.87
CA THR A 613 36.58 -27.59 20.41
C THR A 613 38.03 -27.94 20.05
N LEU A 614 39.01 -27.20 20.59
CA LEU A 614 40.43 -27.46 20.32
C LEU A 614 40.88 -28.84 20.81
N SER A 615 40.37 -29.32 21.94
CA SER A 615 40.63 -30.66 22.47
C SER A 615 40.03 -31.76 21.57
N SER A 616 38.81 -31.56 21.05
CA SER A 616 38.18 -32.41 20.03
C SER A 616 39.07 -32.55 18.80
N ASP A 617 39.52 -31.42 18.26
CA ASP A 617 40.31 -31.39 17.02
C ASP A 617 41.71 -31.97 17.20
N MET A 618 42.36 -31.69 18.34
CA MET A 618 43.62 -32.33 18.73
C MET A 618 43.46 -33.85 18.91
N SER A 619 42.35 -34.30 19.51
CA SER A 619 42.06 -35.72 19.72
C SER A 619 41.85 -36.45 18.39
N ALA A 620 41.07 -35.86 17.48
CA ALA A 620 40.82 -36.38 16.15
C ALA A 620 42.11 -36.43 15.32
N PHE A 621 42.92 -35.36 15.36
CA PHE A 621 44.21 -35.31 14.67
C PHE A 621 45.18 -36.39 15.15
N LYS A 622 45.25 -36.66 16.45
CA LYS A 622 46.04 -37.77 17.02
C LYS A 622 45.55 -39.14 16.56
N ALA A 623 44.23 -39.34 16.43
CA ALA A 623 43.66 -40.61 15.96
C ALA A 623 43.94 -40.86 14.46
N ALA A 624 43.88 -39.81 13.64
CA ALA A 624 44.24 -39.87 12.23
C ALA A 624 45.75 -39.98 12.00
N ASN A 625 46.58 -39.50 12.93
CA ASN A 625 48.04 -39.50 12.87
C ASN A 625 48.71 -40.08 14.14
N PRO A 626 48.72 -41.42 14.28
CA PRO A 626 49.47 -42.09 15.34
C PRO A 626 50.94 -41.65 15.37
N GLY A 627 51.42 -41.18 16.52
CA GLY A 627 52.80 -40.73 16.72
C GLY A 627 53.13 -39.30 16.25
N ALA A 628 52.14 -38.51 15.83
CA ALA A 628 52.30 -37.08 15.58
C ALA A 628 52.72 -36.30 16.83
N VAL A 629 53.40 -35.16 16.64
CA VAL A 629 53.71 -34.20 17.71
C VAL A 629 52.89 -32.92 17.63
N PHE A 630 52.92 -32.10 18.68
CA PHE A 630 52.26 -30.79 18.71
C PHE A 630 52.66 -29.92 17.52
N GLU A 631 53.93 -30.00 17.12
CA GLU A 631 54.48 -29.30 15.96
C GLU A 631 53.85 -29.77 14.63
N ASP A 632 53.48 -31.04 14.50
CA ASP A 632 52.73 -31.57 13.34
C ASP A 632 51.28 -31.05 13.33
N PHE A 633 50.64 -30.93 14.51
CA PHE A 633 49.31 -30.36 14.64
C PHE A 633 49.30 -28.87 14.26
N ILE A 634 50.24 -28.07 14.76
CA ILE A 634 50.34 -26.64 14.41
C ILE A 634 50.56 -26.45 12.91
N ARG A 635 51.42 -27.26 12.27
CA ARG A 635 51.65 -27.24 10.82
C ARG A 635 50.38 -27.48 9.98
N TRP A 636 49.37 -28.17 10.54
CA TRP A 636 48.08 -28.41 9.90
C TRP A 636 47.01 -27.39 10.32
N TYR A 637 46.80 -27.19 11.62
CA TYR A 637 45.69 -26.42 12.20
C TYR A 637 45.94 -24.90 12.23
N SER A 638 47.20 -24.46 12.40
CA SER A 638 47.58 -23.05 12.29
C SER A 638 48.91 -22.89 11.53
N PRO A 639 48.92 -23.05 10.20
CA PRO A 639 50.15 -22.98 9.40
C PRO A 639 50.90 -21.64 9.51
N ARG A 640 50.22 -20.57 9.94
CA ARG A 640 50.80 -19.24 10.20
C ARG A 640 51.65 -19.19 11.49
N ASP A 641 51.52 -20.17 12.37
CA ASP A 641 52.32 -20.31 13.60
C ASP A 641 53.58 -21.17 13.42
N TRP A 642 53.91 -21.55 12.18
CA TRP A 642 55.14 -22.25 11.83
C TRP A 642 56.07 -21.33 11.04
N GLU A 643 57.15 -20.87 11.68
CA GLU A 643 58.18 -20.03 11.08
C GLU A 643 59.24 -20.92 10.41
N ASN A 644 59.45 -20.80 9.09
CA ASN A 644 60.56 -21.47 8.40
C ASN A 644 61.87 -20.68 8.58
N ASP A 645 62.99 -21.36 8.84
CA ASP A 645 64.26 -20.69 9.20
C ASP A 645 65.03 -20.06 8.01
N GLU A 646 64.56 -20.19 6.76
CA GLU A 646 65.25 -19.72 5.54
C GLU A 646 65.32 -18.18 5.35
N SER A 647 64.97 -17.39 6.37
CA SER A 647 64.84 -15.93 6.25
C SER A 647 66.13 -15.11 6.45
N GLU A 648 67.34 -15.70 6.34
CA GLU A 648 68.63 -14.97 6.35
C GLU A 648 69.67 -15.44 5.30
N ALA A 649 69.27 -15.94 4.13
CA ALA A 649 70.19 -16.20 3.01
C ALA A 649 70.12 -15.11 1.91
N LYS A 650 71.04 -14.13 1.94
CA LYS A 650 71.18 -13.13 0.86
C LYS A 650 72.06 -13.66 -0.29
N GLY A 651 71.55 -13.63 -1.52
CA GLY A 651 72.38 -13.64 -2.74
C GLY A 651 71.73 -14.36 -3.94
N PRO A 652 71.62 -13.73 -5.13
CA PRO A 652 71.10 -14.38 -6.32
C PRO A 652 72.20 -15.00 -7.19
N SER A 653 72.08 -16.28 -7.57
CA SER A 653 72.82 -16.86 -8.71
C SER A 653 72.18 -18.14 -9.27
N THR A 654 71.64 -18.00 -10.49
CA THR A 654 71.74 -18.91 -11.66
C THR A 654 71.65 -20.45 -11.55
N ASP A 655 70.70 -20.97 -12.34
CA ASP A 655 70.71 -22.20 -13.16
C ASP A 655 70.73 -23.63 -12.57
N LEU A 656 69.61 -24.32 -12.85
CA LEU A 656 69.47 -25.70 -13.35
C LEU A 656 70.09 -26.86 -12.53
N THR A 657 69.24 -27.65 -11.87
CA THR A 657 69.02 -29.09 -12.21
C THR A 657 67.84 -29.69 -11.44
N GLU A 658 67.17 -30.69 -12.04
CA GLU A 658 66.17 -31.53 -11.38
C GLU A 658 66.82 -32.42 -10.30
N GLY A 659 66.04 -32.81 -9.27
CA GLY A 659 66.45 -33.82 -8.30
C GLY A 659 66.82 -33.31 -6.90
N MET A 660 66.13 -32.29 -6.39
CA MET A 660 66.33 -31.84 -5.01
C MET A 660 65.71 -32.86 -4.04
N ASN A 661 66.56 -33.63 -3.35
CA ASN A 661 66.19 -34.29 -2.10
C ASN A 661 65.63 -33.20 -1.18
N VAL A 662 64.38 -33.34 -0.76
CA VAL A 662 63.85 -32.51 0.31
C VAL A 662 64.54 -32.96 1.59
N ASP A 663 65.37 -32.11 2.19
CA ASP A 663 65.96 -32.36 3.50
C ASP A 663 64.81 -32.45 4.53
N TRP A 664 64.49 -33.69 4.92
CA TRP A 664 63.51 -33.99 5.96
C TRP A 664 64.25 -34.27 7.28
N PRO A 665 63.83 -33.69 8.41
CA PRO A 665 62.65 -32.83 8.59
C PRO A 665 62.86 -31.37 8.14
N PRO A 666 61.79 -30.66 7.72
CA PRO A 666 61.87 -29.25 7.35
C PRO A 666 62.34 -28.37 8.51
N GLN A 667 63.27 -27.47 8.21
CA GLN A 667 63.84 -26.53 9.18
C GLN A 667 62.84 -25.39 9.46
N GLY A 668 62.17 -25.49 10.59
CA GLY A 668 61.26 -24.46 11.08
C GLY A 668 61.00 -24.60 12.58
N ARG A 669 60.45 -23.54 13.15
CA ARG A 669 60.19 -23.38 14.58
C ARG A 669 58.76 -22.87 14.81
N LEU A 670 58.23 -23.14 15.99
CA LEU A 670 56.97 -22.55 16.42
C LEU A 670 57.12 -21.03 16.58
N SER A 671 56.07 -20.31 16.24
CA SER A 671 55.97 -18.87 16.45
C SER A 671 56.20 -18.51 17.92
N ARG A 672 56.66 -17.27 18.20
CA ARG A 672 56.97 -16.82 19.57
C ARG A 672 55.88 -17.20 20.58
N ARG A 673 54.61 -16.87 20.28
CA ARG A 673 53.45 -17.18 21.13
C ARG A 673 53.23 -18.69 21.36
N MET A 674 53.53 -19.53 20.36
CA MET A 674 53.38 -20.99 20.48
C MET A 674 54.57 -21.65 21.19
N SER A 675 55.73 -20.99 21.22
CA SER A 675 56.97 -21.44 21.87
C SER A 675 57.08 -21.11 23.38
N GLU A 676 56.19 -20.26 23.91
CA GLU A 676 56.26 -19.77 25.29
C GLU A 676 56.09 -20.87 26.36
N SER A 677 56.93 -20.82 27.40
CA SER A 677 56.92 -21.77 28.51
C SER A 677 55.66 -21.63 29.36
N GLY A 678 54.66 -22.48 29.09
CA GLY A 678 53.35 -22.45 29.75
C GLY A 678 52.16 -22.39 28.79
N ASN A 679 52.40 -22.37 27.47
CA ASN A 679 51.39 -22.34 26.41
C ASN A 679 50.19 -23.27 26.69
N PHE A 680 49.00 -22.69 26.74
CA PHE A 680 47.73 -23.37 27.00
C PHE A 680 47.41 -24.44 25.96
N TRP A 681 47.71 -24.20 24.68
CA TRP A 681 47.49 -25.17 23.61
C TRP A 681 48.36 -26.41 23.75
N ARG A 682 49.60 -26.26 24.25
CA ARG A 682 50.47 -27.42 24.52
C ARG A 682 49.95 -28.25 25.70
N LYS A 683 49.38 -27.61 26.74
CA LYS A 683 48.70 -28.31 27.85
C LYS A 683 47.49 -29.10 27.36
N ILE A 684 46.62 -28.50 26.54
CA ILE A 684 45.47 -29.20 25.94
C ILE A 684 45.95 -30.35 25.06
N TRP A 685 47.00 -30.13 24.25
CA TRP A 685 47.59 -31.20 23.45
C TRP A 685 48.09 -32.36 24.31
N ASP A 686 48.76 -32.10 25.43
CA ASP A 686 49.26 -33.17 26.30
C ASP A 686 48.12 -33.90 27.05
N GLU A 687 47.01 -33.21 27.36
CA GLU A 687 45.80 -33.75 28.02
C GLU A 687 44.85 -34.51 27.06
N ALA A 688 44.83 -34.16 25.76
CA ALA A 688 43.84 -34.66 24.80
C ALA A 688 43.96 -36.18 24.51
N PRO A 689 42.88 -36.96 24.58
CA PRO A 689 42.88 -38.40 24.28
C PRO A 689 43.09 -38.71 22.78
N ILE A 690 43.28 -39.98 22.42
CA ILE A 690 43.44 -40.42 21.02
C ILE A 690 42.14 -41.06 20.53
N LEU A 691 41.18 -40.22 20.11
CA LEU A 691 39.83 -40.63 19.69
C LEU A 691 39.44 -39.97 18.36
N PRO A 692 38.95 -40.72 17.35
CA PRO A 692 38.35 -40.12 16.14
C PRO A 692 37.02 -39.41 16.49
N ALA A 693 36.59 -38.45 15.68
CA ALA A 693 35.39 -37.65 15.97
C ALA A 693 34.12 -38.47 16.29
N SER A 694 33.94 -39.64 15.67
CA SER A 694 32.82 -40.57 15.93
C SER A 694 32.84 -41.26 17.30
N GLU A 695 33.99 -41.28 18.00
CA GLU A 695 34.16 -41.86 19.34
C GLU A 695 34.26 -40.76 20.42
N GLN A 696 34.16 -39.48 20.04
CA GLN A 696 34.25 -38.35 20.96
C GLN A 696 32.88 -37.98 21.54
N LYS A 697 32.88 -37.25 22.66
CA LYS A 697 31.66 -36.59 23.14
C LYS A 697 31.24 -35.50 22.13
N PRO A 698 29.97 -35.44 21.71
CA PRO A 698 29.45 -34.35 20.89
C PRO A 698 29.70 -32.97 21.52
N LEU A 699 30.16 -32.01 20.70
CA LEU A 699 30.36 -30.60 21.12
C LEU A 699 29.03 -29.86 21.36
N LEU A 700 27.95 -30.29 20.70
CA LEU A 700 26.58 -29.82 20.92
C LEU A 700 25.77 -30.97 21.51
N ASP A 701 25.03 -30.71 22.59
CA ASP A 701 24.07 -31.63 23.19
C ASP A 701 22.65 -31.16 22.78
N PRO A 702 22.00 -31.79 21.78
CA PRO A 702 20.73 -31.31 21.24
C PRO A 702 19.63 -31.25 22.30
N ASN A 703 19.60 -32.21 23.22
CA ASN A 703 18.59 -32.27 24.28
C ASN A 703 18.80 -31.11 25.26
N ARG A 704 20.04 -30.88 25.72
CA ARG A 704 20.32 -29.80 26.66
C ARG A 704 20.08 -28.41 26.06
N GLU A 705 20.43 -28.19 24.80
CA GLU A 705 20.21 -26.89 24.17
C GLU A 705 18.74 -26.68 23.77
N GLY A 706 18.01 -27.72 23.37
CA GLY A 706 16.55 -27.68 23.15
C GLY A 706 15.78 -27.25 24.40
N GLU A 707 16.03 -27.92 25.54
CA GLU A 707 15.38 -27.57 26.82
C GLU A 707 15.69 -26.14 27.29
N LYS A 708 16.91 -25.63 27.07
CA LYS A 708 17.24 -24.22 27.35
C LYS A 708 16.44 -23.25 26.49
N ILE A 709 16.17 -23.59 25.24
CA ILE A 709 15.41 -22.74 24.32
C ILE A 709 13.95 -22.70 24.74
N LEU A 710 13.34 -23.85 25.05
CA LEU A 710 11.98 -23.92 25.59
C LEU A 710 11.86 -23.10 26.88
N HIS A 711 12.79 -23.32 27.82
CA HIS A 711 12.84 -22.54 29.07
C HIS A 711 12.96 -21.02 28.82
N TYR A 712 13.73 -20.58 27.82
CA TYR A 712 13.81 -19.16 27.44
C TYR A 712 12.46 -18.64 26.90
N LEU A 713 11.78 -19.38 26.02
CA LEU A 713 10.49 -18.98 25.45
C LEU A 713 9.38 -18.90 26.51
N GLU A 714 9.42 -19.79 27.51
CA GLU A 714 8.46 -19.89 28.61
C GLU A 714 8.69 -18.87 29.73
N THR A 715 9.93 -18.42 29.94
CA THR A 715 10.29 -17.52 31.05
C THR A 715 10.68 -16.10 30.60
N MET A 716 10.56 -15.81 29.31
CA MET A 716 10.81 -14.49 28.73
C MET A 716 9.86 -13.44 29.32
N GLN A 717 10.40 -12.25 29.61
CA GLN A 717 9.59 -11.18 30.16
C GLN A 717 8.67 -10.55 29.09
N PRO A 718 7.46 -10.06 29.44
CA PRO A 718 6.52 -9.53 28.46
C PRO A 718 7.09 -8.45 27.53
N HIS A 719 7.89 -7.51 28.06
CA HIS A 719 8.53 -6.50 27.23
C HIS A 719 9.56 -7.08 26.24
N GLN A 720 10.31 -8.11 26.62
CA GLN A 720 11.31 -8.75 25.74
C GLN A 720 10.66 -9.49 24.56
N LEU A 721 9.43 -9.99 24.74
CA LEU A 721 8.59 -10.50 23.66
C LEU A 721 8.15 -9.33 22.77
N LEU A 722 7.51 -8.32 23.36
CA LEU A 722 6.89 -7.20 22.65
C LEU A 722 7.93 -6.34 21.88
N GLU A 723 9.14 -6.15 22.39
CA GLU A 723 10.24 -5.46 21.70
C GLU A 723 10.65 -6.17 20.39
N GLN A 724 10.71 -7.51 20.43
CA GLN A 724 11.03 -8.35 19.27
C GLN A 724 9.85 -8.48 18.31
N MET A 725 8.61 -8.52 18.83
CA MET A 725 7.39 -8.44 18.04
C MET A 725 7.30 -7.10 17.31
N VAL A 726 7.53 -5.96 17.97
CA VAL A 726 7.55 -4.63 17.35
C VAL A 726 8.56 -4.58 16.20
N CYS A 727 9.81 -5.01 16.42
CA CYS A 727 10.82 -5.04 15.35
C CYS A 727 10.41 -5.94 14.17
N SER A 728 9.77 -7.07 14.44
CA SER A 728 9.39 -8.06 13.42
C SER A 728 8.11 -7.66 12.67
N ALA A 729 7.08 -7.18 13.37
CA ALA A 729 5.82 -6.72 12.81
C ALA A 729 6.00 -5.47 11.95
N PHE A 730 6.80 -4.48 12.39
CA PHE A 730 7.12 -3.31 11.56
C PHE A 730 7.83 -3.71 10.27
N ARG A 731 8.86 -4.57 10.35
CA ARG A 731 9.58 -5.09 9.17
C ARG A 731 8.63 -5.84 8.24
N ALA A 732 7.86 -6.78 8.78
CA ALA A 732 6.93 -7.60 8.01
C ALA A 732 5.86 -6.78 7.32
N SER A 733 5.21 -5.86 8.02
CA SER A 733 4.20 -4.96 7.44
C SER A 733 4.80 -4.10 6.32
N ALA A 734 6.01 -3.56 6.51
CA ALA A 734 6.69 -2.79 5.48
C ALA A 734 7.07 -3.65 4.26
N ASP A 735 7.56 -4.87 4.48
CA ASP A 735 7.94 -5.81 3.42
C ASP A 735 6.69 -6.30 2.64
N THR A 736 5.58 -6.62 3.31
CA THR A 736 4.28 -6.94 2.69
C THR A 736 3.76 -5.79 1.84
N LEU A 737 3.83 -4.54 2.34
CA LEU A 737 3.49 -3.36 1.54
C LEU A 737 4.46 -3.17 0.36
N ASN A 738 5.76 -3.43 0.54
CA ASN A 738 6.78 -3.26 -0.50
C ASN A 738 6.68 -4.27 -1.66
N GLN A 739 6.10 -5.45 -1.44
CA GLN A 739 5.82 -6.44 -2.49
C GLN A 739 4.75 -5.98 -3.51
N THR A 740 4.06 -4.87 -3.24
CA THR A 740 2.84 -4.51 -3.96
C THR A 740 3.12 -3.74 -5.25
N ASN A 741 2.34 -4.01 -6.29
CA ASN A 741 2.55 -3.40 -7.59
C ASN A 741 1.79 -2.08 -7.72
N TYR A 742 2.46 -0.98 -7.41
CA TYR A 742 1.97 0.40 -7.58
C TYR A 742 2.46 1.08 -8.89
N GLY A 743 3.09 0.33 -9.79
CA GLY A 743 3.79 0.89 -10.96
C GLY A 743 5.11 1.58 -10.58
N SER A 744 5.93 1.95 -11.56
CA SER A 744 7.27 2.52 -11.31
C SER A 744 7.25 4.00 -10.90
N LEU A 745 6.59 4.30 -9.78
CA LEU A 745 6.41 5.64 -9.21
C LEU A 745 7.59 5.98 -8.30
N LYS A 746 8.51 6.79 -8.81
CA LYS A 746 9.77 7.16 -8.10
C LYS A 746 9.53 7.83 -6.76
N GLU A 747 8.47 8.64 -6.64
CA GLU A 747 8.07 9.25 -5.38
C GLU A 747 7.77 8.19 -4.32
N MET A 748 7.10 7.10 -4.71
CA MET A 748 6.77 5.98 -3.81
C MET A 748 8.03 5.18 -3.45
N ASP A 749 8.89 4.86 -4.42
CA ASP A 749 10.19 4.21 -4.18
C ASP A 749 11.00 4.98 -3.12
N THR A 750 11.13 6.30 -3.29
CA THR A 750 11.86 7.15 -2.33
C THR A 750 11.19 7.24 -0.95
N LYS A 751 9.87 7.04 -0.88
CA LYS A 751 9.13 7.02 0.39
C LYS A 751 9.30 5.69 1.13
N MET A 752 9.32 4.57 0.42
CA MET A 752 9.67 3.27 1.00
C MET A 752 11.11 3.27 1.51
N ASP A 753 12.07 3.76 0.74
CA ASP A 753 13.46 3.93 1.20
C ASP A 753 13.57 4.79 2.46
N GLN A 754 12.86 5.93 2.50
CA GLN A 754 12.79 6.79 3.69
C GLN A 754 12.16 6.07 4.89
N LEU A 755 11.12 5.27 4.68
CA LEU A 755 10.45 4.50 5.73
C LEU A 755 11.42 3.48 6.34
N TYR A 756 12.07 2.63 5.54
CA TYR A 756 13.04 1.65 6.03
C TYR A 756 14.21 2.30 6.80
N LEU A 757 14.73 3.44 6.31
CA LEU A 757 15.79 4.17 7.03
C LEU A 757 15.30 4.73 8.37
N THR A 758 14.07 5.25 8.42
CA THR A 758 13.44 5.74 9.64
C THR A 758 13.26 4.60 10.64
N MET A 759 12.64 3.49 10.23
CA MET A 759 12.46 2.26 11.03
C MET A 759 13.80 1.73 11.57
N ALA A 760 14.83 1.60 10.73
CA ALA A 760 16.15 1.10 11.16
C ALA A 760 16.90 2.06 12.11
N SER A 761 16.43 3.31 12.26
CA SER A 761 16.93 4.26 13.26
C SER A 761 16.12 4.24 14.55
N THR A 762 14.79 4.20 14.47
CA THR A 762 13.86 4.25 15.61
C THR A 762 13.73 2.92 16.33
N LEU A 763 13.85 1.80 15.64
CA LEU A 763 13.81 0.45 16.23
C LEU A 763 15.15 0.02 16.85
N ARG A 764 16.26 0.74 16.58
CA ARG A 764 17.59 0.38 17.07
C ARG A 764 17.71 0.34 18.60
N PRO A 765 17.11 1.23 19.41
CA PRO A 765 17.22 1.17 20.87
C PRO A 765 16.71 -0.16 21.45
N LEU A 766 15.62 -0.70 20.88
CA LEU A 766 15.02 -1.98 21.28
C LEU A 766 15.95 -3.18 21.03
N GLN A 767 16.97 -3.02 20.18
CA GLN A 767 17.88 -4.11 19.77
C GLN A 767 19.11 -4.26 20.69
N VAL A 768 19.37 -3.27 21.57
CA VAL A 768 20.63 -3.15 22.33
C VAL A 768 20.41 -3.23 23.86
N ASN A 769 19.18 -3.50 24.32
CA ASN A 769 18.83 -3.62 25.75
C ASN A 769 19.19 -2.38 26.60
N LEU A 770 19.33 -1.20 25.98
CA LEU A 770 19.74 0.06 26.63
C LEU A 770 18.52 0.88 27.09
N LEU A 771 17.69 0.30 27.95
CA LEU A 771 16.51 0.97 28.50
C LEU A 771 16.85 1.98 29.61
N SER A 772 17.52 3.08 29.27
CA SER A 772 17.65 4.23 30.19
C SER A 772 16.44 5.17 30.13
N ASN A 773 15.76 5.25 28.98
CA ASN A 773 14.66 6.18 28.71
C ASN A 773 13.51 5.48 27.95
N THR A 774 12.71 4.64 28.63
CA THR A 774 11.57 3.93 28.00
C THR A 774 10.50 4.86 27.42
N SER A 775 10.18 5.96 28.11
CA SER A 775 9.17 6.93 27.67
C SER A 775 9.50 7.55 26.30
N ASP A 776 10.74 8.01 26.12
CA ASP A 776 11.19 8.64 24.87
C ASP A 776 11.10 7.64 23.69
N THR A 777 11.44 6.37 23.94
CA THR A 777 11.34 5.33 22.90
C THR A 777 9.90 5.01 22.51
N ILE A 778 8.94 5.02 23.44
CA ILE A 778 7.52 4.83 23.12
C ILE A 778 6.98 6.01 22.29
N GLU A 779 7.32 7.26 22.65
CA GLU A 779 6.95 8.43 21.83
C GLU A 779 7.50 8.35 20.40
N ASP A 780 8.76 7.93 20.22
CA ASP A 780 9.36 7.79 18.90
C ASP A 780 8.76 6.63 18.09
N LEU A 781 8.30 5.55 18.74
CA LEU A 781 7.53 4.48 18.09
C LEU A 781 6.12 4.96 17.69
N GLN A 782 5.45 5.75 18.53
CA GLN A 782 4.15 6.35 18.17
C GLN A 782 4.28 7.31 16.98
N ARG A 783 5.37 8.10 16.92
CA ARG A 783 5.73 8.92 15.73
C ARG A 783 5.98 8.05 14.51
N LEU A 784 6.65 6.89 14.67
CA LEU A 784 6.88 5.94 13.59
C LEU A 784 5.55 5.38 13.02
N CYS A 785 4.56 5.08 13.87
CA CYS A 785 3.23 4.65 13.39
C CYS A 785 2.57 5.71 12.49
N VAL A 786 2.66 6.99 12.83
CA VAL A 786 2.11 8.09 12.00
C VAL A 786 2.86 8.20 10.66
N VAL A 787 4.19 8.06 10.67
CA VAL A 787 4.97 8.02 9.42
C VAL A 787 4.58 6.81 8.56
N PHE A 788 4.37 5.65 9.18
CA PHE A 788 3.91 4.44 8.51
C PHE A 788 2.51 4.63 7.89
N GLU A 789 1.55 5.22 8.62
CA GLU A 789 0.19 5.53 8.14
C GLU A 789 0.21 6.38 6.87
N HIS A 790 1.06 7.41 6.82
CA HIS A 790 1.20 8.27 5.64
C HIS A 790 1.73 7.50 4.41
N VAL A 791 2.67 6.57 4.60
CA VAL A 791 3.25 5.77 3.52
C VAL A 791 2.26 4.70 3.04
N GLU A 792 1.57 4.04 3.97
CA GLU A 792 0.49 3.08 3.71
C GLU A 792 -0.63 3.71 2.87
N LYS A 793 -1.14 4.90 3.26
CA LYS A 793 -2.17 5.63 2.50
C LYS A 793 -1.75 5.98 1.07
N LEU A 794 -0.53 6.47 0.88
CA LEU A 794 0.01 6.77 -0.45
C LEU A 794 0.06 5.50 -1.31
N LEU A 795 0.53 4.40 -0.74
CA LEU A 795 0.74 3.14 -1.44
C LEU A 795 -0.59 2.48 -1.84
N ILE A 796 -1.61 2.53 -0.97
CA ILE A 796 -3.00 2.11 -1.27
C ILE A 796 -3.55 2.92 -2.47
N LEU A 797 -3.37 4.26 -2.47
CA LEU A 797 -3.78 5.11 -3.60
C LEU A 797 -3.01 4.78 -4.89
N ALA A 798 -1.70 4.58 -4.78
CA ALA A 798 -0.85 4.26 -5.90
C ALA A 798 -1.23 2.92 -6.55
N ALA A 799 -1.54 1.90 -5.74
CA ALA A 799 -2.02 0.60 -6.20
C ALA A 799 -3.41 0.67 -6.86
N SER A 800 -4.38 1.39 -6.29
CA SER A 800 -5.70 1.60 -6.91
C SER A 800 -5.57 2.27 -8.28
N LEU A 801 -4.79 3.35 -8.37
CA LEU A 801 -4.50 4.05 -9.63
C LEU A 801 -3.76 3.14 -10.63
N HIS A 802 -2.76 2.37 -10.21
CA HIS A 802 -2.03 1.46 -11.08
C HIS A 802 -2.92 0.34 -11.62
N ARG A 803 -3.74 -0.31 -10.78
CA ARG A 803 -4.70 -1.34 -11.20
C ARG A 803 -5.71 -0.79 -12.22
N ARG A 804 -6.20 0.43 -12.00
CA ARG A 804 -7.16 1.12 -12.90
C ARG A 804 -6.52 1.60 -14.21
N PHE A 805 -5.24 1.96 -14.22
CA PHE A 805 -4.54 2.51 -15.40
C PHE A 805 -3.34 1.68 -15.89
N ARG A 806 -3.33 0.34 -15.71
CA ARG A 806 -2.24 -0.57 -16.15
C ARG A 806 -1.77 -0.36 -17.61
N GLN A 807 -2.67 0.07 -18.50
CA GLN A 807 -2.38 0.33 -19.92
C GLN A 807 -1.84 1.75 -20.20
N VAL A 808 -2.01 2.70 -19.28
CA VAL A 808 -1.62 4.11 -19.43
C VAL A 808 -1.00 4.63 -18.12
N PRO A 809 0.25 4.28 -17.81
CA PRO A 809 0.92 4.69 -16.56
C PRO A 809 0.96 6.22 -16.35
N ARG A 810 0.99 7.00 -17.44
CA ARG A 810 0.98 8.47 -17.41
C ARG A 810 -0.23 9.06 -16.67
N ILE A 811 -1.41 8.41 -16.69
CA ILE A 811 -2.58 8.91 -15.95
C ILE A 811 -2.38 8.69 -14.46
N SER A 812 -1.99 7.46 -14.05
CA SER A 812 -1.69 7.14 -12.65
C SER A 812 -0.54 7.99 -12.10
N GLU A 813 0.55 8.17 -12.86
CA GLU A 813 1.66 9.07 -12.52
C GLU A 813 1.18 10.51 -12.33
N ALA A 814 0.45 11.07 -13.29
CA ALA A 814 -0.01 12.46 -13.20
C ALA A 814 -0.97 12.67 -12.01
N ILE A 815 -1.88 11.73 -11.74
CA ILE A 815 -2.79 11.83 -10.59
C ILE A 815 -2.03 11.69 -9.28
N PHE A 816 -1.15 10.68 -9.18
CA PHE A 816 -0.38 10.42 -7.97
C PHE A 816 0.57 11.57 -7.63
N SER A 817 1.37 12.07 -8.59
CA SER A 817 2.29 13.19 -8.33
C SER A 817 1.55 14.48 -7.94
N ASN A 818 0.34 14.74 -8.46
CA ASN A 818 -0.45 15.90 -8.04
C ASN A 818 -1.01 15.72 -6.62
N TYR A 819 -1.56 14.55 -6.29
CA TYR A 819 -2.03 14.25 -4.94
C TYR A 819 -0.88 14.26 -3.92
N TYR A 820 0.27 13.67 -4.27
CA TYR A 820 1.47 13.67 -3.45
C TYR A 820 1.93 15.10 -3.13
N ASN A 821 1.96 16.01 -4.10
CA ASN A 821 2.31 17.42 -3.87
C ASN A 821 1.26 18.18 -3.02
N PHE A 822 -0.02 17.80 -3.13
CA PHE A 822 -1.10 18.33 -2.29
C PHE A 822 -1.00 17.82 -0.83
N TYR A 823 -0.61 16.56 -0.64
CA TYR A 823 -0.53 15.87 0.65
C TYR A 823 0.81 16.06 1.39
N LEU A 824 1.89 16.40 0.67
CA LEU A 824 3.21 16.62 1.27
C LEU A 824 3.25 17.66 2.42
N PRO A 825 2.48 18.77 2.40
CA PRO A 825 2.41 19.71 3.53
C PRO A 825 1.72 19.16 4.78
N THR A 826 0.87 18.14 4.67
CA THR A 826 0.15 17.51 5.80
C THR A 826 0.87 16.28 6.35
N MET A 827 1.87 15.73 5.66
CA MET A 827 2.72 14.66 6.18
C MET A 827 3.48 15.10 7.44
N GLY A 828 3.29 14.36 8.53
CA GLY A 828 4.01 14.57 9.79
C GLY A 828 3.43 15.64 10.73
N ILE A 829 2.31 16.28 10.38
CA ILE A 829 1.56 17.15 11.30
C ILE A 829 0.47 16.31 11.98
N GLY A 830 0.69 15.96 13.25
CA GLY A 830 -0.28 15.21 14.04
C GLY A 830 -1.53 16.03 14.37
N LEU A 831 -2.67 15.68 13.76
CA LEU A 831 -4.08 15.80 14.18
C LEU A 831 -4.67 17.14 14.66
N ALA A 832 -3.88 18.15 15.06
CA ALA A 832 -4.36 19.22 15.94
C ALA A 832 -4.70 20.56 15.26
N ASP A 833 -4.12 20.89 14.10
CA ASP A 833 -4.09 22.30 13.65
C ASP A 833 -4.04 22.52 12.12
N VAL A 834 -4.68 21.64 11.33
CA VAL A 834 -4.86 21.87 9.88
C VAL A 834 -6.33 22.16 9.58
N ASP A 835 -6.58 23.41 9.16
CA ASP A 835 -7.89 23.92 8.75
C ASP A 835 -8.22 23.35 7.33
N THR A 836 -8.69 22.10 7.28
CA THR A 836 -8.90 21.32 6.05
C THR A 836 -10.15 21.74 5.27
N GLN A 837 -10.10 22.92 4.66
CA GLN A 837 -11.10 23.41 3.68
C GLN A 837 -10.57 23.48 2.23
N LYS A 838 -9.40 22.89 1.95
CA LYS A 838 -8.91 22.76 0.57
C LYS A 838 -9.30 21.41 -0.02
N GLU A 839 -10.33 21.41 -0.86
CA GLU A 839 -10.66 20.26 -1.68
C GLU A 839 -9.57 20.00 -2.74
N PHE A 840 -9.32 18.73 -3.07
CA PHE A 840 -8.35 18.33 -4.10
C PHE A 840 -8.96 18.46 -5.50
N ASP A 841 -8.89 19.66 -6.08
CA ASP A 841 -9.37 19.93 -7.44
C ASP A 841 -8.27 19.73 -8.50
N MET A 842 -8.10 18.48 -8.96
CA MET A 842 -7.20 18.14 -10.06
C MET A 842 -7.95 17.89 -11.37
N LYS A 843 -7.50 18.52 -12.46
CA LYS A 843 -8.06 18.34 -13.82
C LYS A 843 -6.96 17.92 -14.81
N LEU A 844 -7.04 16.71 -15.34
CA LEU A 844 -6.06 16.13 -16.28
C LEU A 844 -6.59 16.13 -17.72
N GLN A 845 -5.90 16.82 -18.65
CA GLN A 845 -6.25 16.76 -20.06
C GLN A 845 -5.72 15.47 -20.72
N LEU A 846 -6.62 14.70 -21.34
CA LEU A 846 -6.32 13.42 -21.98
C LEU A 846 -5.94 13.57 -23.47
N SER A 847 -4.92 12.83 -23.90
CA SER A 847 -4.54 12.65 -25.29
C SER A 847 -5.35 11.53 -25.97
N GLN A 848 -5.33 11.46 -27.31
CA GLN A 848 -6.20 10.57 -28.08
C GLN A 848 -6.07 9.09 -27.71
N ASN A 849 -4.84 8.60 -27.49
CA ASN A 849 -4.58 7.19 -27.12
C ASN A 849 -5.15 6.83 -25.74
N GLU A 850 -5.31 7.82 -24.86
CA GLU A 850 -5.73 7.64 -23.47
C GLU A 850 -7.27 7.59 -23.36
N ARG A 851 -7.98 8.22 -24.30
CA ARG A 851 -9.46 8.27 -24.36
C ARG A 851 -10.10 6.90 -24.40
N GLN A 852 -9.51 5.95 -25.14
CA GLN A 852 -10.08 4.60 -25.24
C GLN A 852 -10.04 3.86 -23.90
N VAL A 853 -8.93 3.98 -23.16
CA VAL A 853 -8.75 3.31 -21.86
C VAL A 853 -9.69 3.92 -20.82
N VAL A 854 -9.81 5.25 -20.79
CA VAL A 854 -10.75 5.95 -19.91
C VAL A 854 -12.21 5.64 -20.29
N SER A 855 -12.54 5.61 -21.59
CA SER A 855 -13.87 5.19 -22.07
C SER A 855 -14.23 3.78 -21.59
N ASN A 856 -13.28 2.84 -21.62
CA ASN A 856 -13.51 1.46 -21.18
C ASN A 856 -13.82 1.33 -19.68
N MET A 857 -13.54 2.36 -18.85
CA MET A 857 -13.92 2.38 -17.43
C MET A 857 -15.44 2.57 -17.25
N PHE A 858 -16.11 3.16 -18.25
CA PHE A 858 -17.57 3.28 -18.31
C PHE A 858 -18.14 1.98 -18.89
N THR A 859 -18.28 0.95 -18.05
CA THR A 859 -18.87 -0.35 -18.42
C THR A 859 -20.34 -0.19 -18.80
N PRO A 860 -20.84 -0.82 -19.88
CA PRO A 860 -22.22 -0.63 -20.32
C PRO A 860 -23.23 -0.97 -19.20
N PRO A 861 -24.21 -0.09 -18.91
CA PRO A 861 -25.15 -0.28 -17.81
C PRO A 861 -25.99 -1.56 -18.00
N THR A 862 -26.22 -2.29 -16.91
CA THR A 862 -27.03 -3.51 -16.94
C THR A 862 -28.48 -3.23 -17.30
N ALA A 863 -29.23 -4.27 -17.70
CA ALA A 863 -30.63 -4.13 -18.11
C ALA A 863 -31.45 -3.35 -17.08
N ASN A 864 -31.33 -3.66 -15.78
CA ASN A 864 -32.03 -2.98 -14.68
C ASN A 864 -31.70 -1.48 -14.58
N GLN A 865 -30.43 -1.10 -14.76
CA GLN A 865 -30.00 0.30 -14.79
C GLN A 865 -30.53 1.04 -16.04
N SER A 866 -30.68 0.33 -17.16
CA SER A 866 -31.15 0.91 -18.42
C SER A 866 -32.63 1.31 -18.46
N TRP A 867 -33.48 0.78 -17.57
CA TRP A 867 -34.92 1.12 -17.54
C TRP A 867 -35.23 2.58 -17.16
N ARG A 868 -34.26 3.34 -16.61
CA ARG A 868 -34.42 4.79 -16.41
C ARG A 868 -34.46 5.58 -17.73
N LYS A 869 -34.12 4.97 -18.87
CA LYS A 869 -34.13 5.57 -20.22
C LYS A 869 -35.51 5.54 -20.88
N VAL A 870 -36.44 6.40 -20.43
CA VAL A 870 -37.68 6.63 -21.19
C VAL A 870 -37.55 7.81 -22.16
N LEU A 871 -36.73 8.82 -21.84
CA LEU A 871 -36.48 9.99 -22.70
C LEU A 871 -35.02 10.47 -22.55
N SER A 872 -34.30 10.54 -23.67
CA SER A 872 -32.84 10.59 -23.74
C SER A 872 -32.36 11.60 -24.80
N MET A 873 -31.66 12.65 -24.37
CA MET A 873 -30.77 13.39 -25.28
C MET A 873 -29.56 12.49 -25.56
N GLY A 874 -29.08 12.43 -26.80
CA GLY A 874 -27.92 11.59 -27.17
C GLY A 874 -26.56 11.96 -26.55
N ASN A 875 -25.49 11.73 -27.31
CA ASN A 875 -24.09 11.72 -26.85
C ASN A 875 -23.86 10.72 -25.70
N HIS A 876 -24.03 9.43 -25.97
CA HIS A 876 -23.79 8.37 -25.00
C HIS A 876 -22.32 7.93 -24.99
N LEU A 877 -21.72 7.75 -23.80
CA LEU A 877 -20.40 7.14 -23.64
C LEU A 877 -20.56 5.69 -23.20
N ASN A 878 -20.29 4.73 -24.10
CA ASN A 878 -20.50 3.29 -23.84
C ASN A 878 -21.92 2.93 -23.32
N GLY A 879 -22.92 3.72 -23.70
CA GLY A 879 -24.30 3.57 -23.25
C GLY A 879 -24.69 4.40 -22.01
N HIS A 880 -23.74 5.01 -21.31
CA HIS A 880 -24.00 6.00 -20.25
C HIS A 880 -24.45 7.33 -20.83
N GLU A 881 -25.44 7.97 -20.21
CA GLU A 881 -25.76 9.38 -20.47
C GLU A 881 -24.88 10.31 -19.62
N PRO A 882 -24.56 11.52 -20.11
CA PRO A 882 -23.92 12.53 -19.29
C PRO A 882 -24.86 13.02 -18.19
N ILE A 883 -24.34 13.05 -16.95
CA ILE A 883 -25.05 13.52 -15.74
C ILE A 883 -25.35 15.02 -15.79
N LEU A 884 -24.56 15.77 -16.56
CA LEU A 884 -24.76 17.18 -16.83
C LEU A 884 -24.42 17.47 -18.30
N ARG A 885 -25.35 18.09 -19.00
CA ARG A 885 -25.14 18.71 -20.30
C ARG A 885 -25.07 20.23 -20.10
N GLU A 886 -24.11 20.90 -20.73
CA GLU A 886 -23.99 22.35 -20.79
C GLU A 886 -23.82 22.74 -22.26
N ILE A 887 -24.75 23.53 -22.80
CA ILE A 887 -24.76 23.91 -24.21
C ILE A 887 -24.94 25.42 -24.29
N ILE A 888 -24.17 26.08 -25.16
CA ILE A 888 -24.30 27.49 -25.50
C ILE A 888 -24.59 27.56 -27.00
N PHE A 889 -25.71 28.18 -27.36
CA PHE A 889 -25.97 28.70 -28.69
C PHE A 889 -25.71 30.20 -28.68
N SER A 890 -24.97 30.72 -29.65
CA SER A 890 -24.82 32.16 -29.86
C SER A 890 -25.00 32.54 -31.34
N MET A 891 -25.43 33.77 -31.58
CA MET A 891 -25.52 34.37 -32.91
C MET A 891 -24.83 35.72 -32.85
N HIS A 892 -24.00 35.99 -33.86
CA HIS A 892 -23.24 37.22 -34.02
C HIS A 892 -23.71 37.91 -35.30
N ASP A 893 -24.20 39.14 -35.19
CA ASP A 893 -24.57 39.93 -36.35
C ASP A 893 -23.48 40.95 -36.68
N ASN A 894 -23.12 41.02 -37.97
CA ASN A 894 -22.27 42.08 -38.48
C ASN A 894 -23.04 43.40 -38.44
N ALA A 895 -22.51 44.39 -37.73
CA ALA A 895 -23.10 45.73 -37.61
C ALA A 895 -23.24 46.50 -38.95
N SER A 896 -22.79 45.94 -40.07
CA SER A 896 -22.94 46.49 -41.43
C SER A 896 -24.36 46.42 -41.99
N ASP A 897 -25.15 45.42 -41.58
CA ASP A 897 -26.41 45.09 -42.27
C ASP A 897 -27.63 45.81 -41.65
N ASN A 898 -27.41 46.50 -40.52
CA ASN A 898 -28.40 47.36 -39.88
C ASN A 898 -28.54 48.70 -40.62
N HIS A 899 -29.52 48.80 -41.53
CA HIS A 899 -29.84 50.02 -42.30
C HIS A 899 -30.16 51.29 -41.49
N TYR A 900 -30.25 51.20 -40.15
CA TYR A 900 -30.54 52.30 -39.23
C TYR A 900 -29.37 52.71 -38.34
N ALA A 901 -28.22 52.03 -38.41
CA ALA A 901 -27.02 52.45 -37.70
C ALA A 901 -26.42 53.70 -38.37
N SER A 902 -26.57 54.87 -37.74
CA SER A 902 -25.91 56.09 -38.20
C SER A 902 -24.40 55.90 -38.19
N SER A 903 -23.73 56.22 -39.29
CA SER A 903 -22.28 56.05 -39.45
C SER A 903 -21.46 56.95 -38.51
N SER A 904 -21.25 56.53 -37.27
CA SER A 904 -20.43 57.22 -36.28
C SER A 904 -19.24 56.35 -35.86
N HIS A 905 -18.06 56.76 -36.33
CA HIS A 905 -16.72 56.28 -36.00
C HIS A 905 -16.38 54.81 -36.32
N ARG A 906 -15.47 54.69 -37.29
CA ARG A 906 -14.55 53.55 -37.40
C ARG A 906 -13.65 53.58 -36.18
N ASP A 907 -13.82 52.60 -35.30
CA ASP A 907 -12.81 51.89 -34.51
C ASP A 907 -13.61 50.96 -33.58
N TYR A 908 -13.16 49.71 -33.40
CA TYR A 908 -13.96 48.56 -32.88
C TYR A 908 -15.04 48.01 -33.84
N GLN A 909 -14.59 47.40 -34.95
CA GLN A 909 -15.30 46.22 -35.45
C GLN A 909 -15.10 45.10 -34.42
N GLN A 910 -16.15 44.80 -33.66
CA GLN A 910 -16.19 43.68 -32.74
C GLN A 910 -17.56 43.05 -32.86
N ASP A 911 -17.61 41.79 -33.31
CA ASP A 911 -18.84 41.08 -33.61
C ASP A 911 -19.69 40.98 -32.35
N THR A 912 -20.83 41.68 -32.33
CA THR A 912 -21.69 41.72 -31.16
C THR A 912 -22.58 40.48 -31.14
N GLU A 913 -22.43 39.66 -30.10
CA GLU A 913 -23.34 38.56 -29.77
C GLU A 913 -24.75 39.14 -29.54
N THR A 914 -25.63 39.00 -30.54
CA THR A 914 -26.99 39.56 -30.52
C THR A 914 -27.97 38.64 -29.79
N TYR A 915 -27.78 37.33 -29.93
CA TYR A 915 -28.54 36.31 -29.21
C TYR A 915 -27.59 35.31 -28.56
N ARG A 916 -27.88 34.92 -27.33
CA ARG A 916 -27.19 33.85 -26.59
C ARG A 916 -28.20 33.03 -25.83
N MET A 917 -28.16 31.70 -25.96
CA MET A 917 -28.94 30.79 -25.14
C MET A 917 -28.03 29.74 -24.52
N TYR A 918 -27.92 29.76 -23.20
CA TYR A 918 -27.29 28.72 -22.40
C TYR A 918 -28.34 27.74 -21.91
N THR A 919 -28.11 26.44 -22.06
CA THR A 919 -28.96 25.40 -21.49
C THR A 919 -28.11 24.45 -20.66
N CYS A 920 -28.56 24.09 -19.46
CA CYS A 920 -27.90 23.05 -18.68
C CYS A 920 -28.86 22.10 -17.95
N GLY A 921 -28.40 20.87 -17.74
CA GLY A 921 -29.12 19.84 -16.97
C GLY A 921 -29.17 18.48 -17.65
N THR A 922 -30.29 17.78 -17.47
CA THR A 922 -30.58 16.43 -17.99
C THR A 922 -31.87 16.44 -18.81
N SER A 923 -32.27 15.32 -19.41
CA SER A 923 -33.56 15.22 -20.11
C SER A 923 -34.77 15.49 -19.19
N ASN A 924 -34.67 15.19 -17.89
CA ASN A 924 -35.77 15.34 -16.92
C ASN A 924 -35.72 16.66 -16.11
N ASP A 925 -34.66 17.44 -16.23
CA ASP A 925 -34.47 18.71 -15.51
C ASP A 925 -33.61 19.64 -16.37
N LEU A 926 -34.26 20.61 -17.01
CA LEU A 926 -33.64 21.53 -17.97
C LEU A 926 -33.72 22.96 -17.46
N ARG A 927 -32.56 23.60 -17.31
CA ARG A 927 -32.43 25.05 -17.14
C ARG A 927 -32.13 25.68 -18.50
N VAL A 928 -32.83 26.77 -18.81
CA VAL A 928 -32.59 27.60 -20.00
C VAL A 928 -32.36 29.03 -19.55
N ALA A 929 -31.30 29.65 -20.05
CA ALA A 929 -30.99 31.06 -19.87
C ALA A 929 -30.78 31.71 -21.25
N LEU A 930 -31.44 32.83 -21.49
CA LEU A 930 -31.54 33.51 -22.77
C LEU A 930 -31.15 34.97 -22.59
N SER A 931 -30.29 35.47 -23.47
CA SER A 931 -29.90 36.87 -23.61
C SER A 931 -30.22 37.32 -25.02
N ILE A 932 -30.95 38.43 -25.15
CA ILE A 932 -31.35 39.01 -26.44
C ILE A 932 -30.99 40.49 -26.42
N ILE A 933 -30.27 40.96 -27.43
CA ILE A 933 -30.15 42.39 -27.73
C ILE A 933 -31.35 42.82 -28.56
N SER A 934 -32.16 43.72 -28.02
CA SER A 934 -33.24 44.42 -28.73
C SER A 934 -32.85 45.88 -29.04
N TYR A 935 -33.37 46.37 -30.16
CA TYR A 935 -33.48 47.78 -30.48
C TYR A 935 -34.84 48.27 -29.96
N ASP A 936 -34.89 49.38 -29.21
CA ASP A 936 -36.14 49.98 -28.67
C ASP A 936 -36.74 51.07 -29.60
#